data_AF-A0A3M7NCN4-F1
#
_entry.id   AF-A0A3M7NCN4-F1
#
_cell.length_a   1.000
_cell.length_b   1.000
_cell.length_c   1.000
_cell.angle_alpha   90.00
_cell.angle_beta   90.00
_cell.angle_gamma   90.00
#
_symmetry.space_group_name_H-M   'P 1'
#
loop_
_entity.id
_entity.type
_entity.pdbx_description
1 polymer ?
#
loop_
_entity_poly.entity_id
_entity_poly.type
_entity_poly.pdbx_seq_one_letter_code
_entity_poly.pdbx_strand_id
1 'polypeptide(L)'
;MTAAANASAVVSPAATAYTVGTVPSSGLLSTLFGQLNGWTVALTVVLLAIAYDQASYKYHKYGIVGPTWKTPFMGPFLESMFPDFNKYKAKWASGELSCVSVFHKFVVIASTRDMARKVFNSPAFVKPCVVDSAYKLLRPNNWVFLDGKAHVDYRKGLNGLFTRQALESYLSGQEEVYDRYFNTFLQTSRDNGGQPQPWMPIFRELMCAVACRTFVGHYMSEKVVKKIAHDYYLITAALELVNFPIILPFTKSWYGKKAADMVLAEFEKCAAKSEVRMATGGQPNCIMDAWISQMQASARYRERIARGDKVDEADKPAQVLRDFSHHEIAMTVFTFLFASQDATSSATTWLFQLMADRPEWLDKVREENLRLRHGDRNKPFTMDMLESMVYTRAVVKETLRYRPPVIMVPYVVKKDFAVTPTYTAKKGSMLIPSVWPATHDPEAYPDPDTYNPERWISGDADKQTKNWLVFGTGPHYCLGQTYAQHNLMAMIGKASMLLDWVHHATEKSEEIEVFATIFPQIYRRSLSASIRSQADFTHTVIGGGVIGLAVAARLSSRANTTTLLLERHPSAGQETSSRNSEVIHAGLYYGPSSLKTRLCIRGKHLLYALCEAKAIPYRRTRKWILAQDEAQLAECQKVHDLARSLGVPTRFLSRSEIGEREPDVRAEAGVLESETTGIVDSHSLMIYLEGATQERGGDVVYNTEVRRVEAVDGGKGGFRIYLRPYREDEDKDETVITSETIINSAGLHAIALSNSLLPSTTHHITPYYAKGTYFAYSASSPKPSTLLYPAPQPGLGGLGTHLTLDLAGRIRFGPDVQWVDDPTDLRPSSARLADAIAAIQHYLPSIDPHALSLDYCGIRPKLGPGASGTAAGSAATFADFYVREESDRGCVGLVNLLGMESPGLTSSLAVAEEVERLLYR
;
A
#
# COMPACT_ATOMS: atom_id res chain seq x y z
N MET A 1 -49.89 53.47 24.86
CA MET A 1 -50.38 54.82 25.19
C MET A 1 -50.12 55.74 24.00
N THR A 2 -51.23 56.24 23.48
CA THR A 2 -51.48 57.29 22.48
C THR A 2 -50.51 58.48 22.43
N ALA A 3 -50.18 58.95 21.22
CA ALA A 3 -50.64 60.25 20.70
C ALA A 3 -50.32 60.40 19.20
N ALA A 4 -51.30 60.90 18.45
CA ALA A 4 -51.30 61.20 17.03
C ALA A 4 -50.80 62.63 16.74
N ALA A 5 -50.43 62.95 15.49
CA ALA A 5 -50.94 64.12 14.74
C ALA A 5 -50.17 64.41 13.42
N ASN A 6 -50.93 64.37 12.32
CA ASN A 6 -51.15 65.44 11.32
C ASN A 6 -50.03 66.01 10.42
N ALA A 7 -50.16 65.68 9.12
CA ALA A 7 -50.79 66.52 8.08
C ALA A 7 -49.93 67.39 7.12
N SER A 8 -50.28 67.19 5.84
CA SER A 8 -50.58 68.20 4.81
C SER A 8 -49.56 68.53 3.72
N ALA A 9 -50.05 68.29 2.51
CA ALA A 9 -49.61 68.75 1.20
C ALA A 9 -49.87 70.26 0.98
N VAL A 10 -49.16 70.83 0.00
CA VAL A 10 -49.43 72.10 -0.67
C VAL A 10 -49.16 71.84 -2.17
N VAL A 11 -50.18 71.59 -3.01
CA VAL A 11 -51.02 72.51 -3.80
C VAL A 11 -50.29 73.14 -5.01
N SER A 12 -50.81 72.81 -6.20
CA SER A 12 -50.61 73.45 -7.52
C SER A 12 -51.64 74.59 -7.70
N PRO A 13 -51.42 75.62 -8.55
CA PRO A 13 -52.21 75.68 -9.80
C PRO A 13 -51.61 76.43 -11.02
N ALA A 14 -51.82 75.82 -12.20
CA ALA A 14 -52.42 76.31 -13.47
C ALA A 14 -52.04 77.64 -14.18
N ALA A 15 -51.83 77.54 -15.51
CA ALA A 15 -52.33 78.38 -16.64
C ALA A 15 -51.54 77.99 -17.93
N THR A 16 -52.02 77.75 -19.16
CA THR A 16 -53.29 77.98 -19.87
C THR A 16 -53.30 77.09 -21.14
N ALA A 17 -54.47 76.64 -21.59
CA ALA A 17 -54.68 75.99 -22.90
C ALA A 17 -54.92 77.02 -24.02
N TYR A 18 -54.67 76.69 -25.30
CA TYR A 18 -55.63 76.74 -26.43
C TYR A 18 -54.95 76.32 -27.78
N THR A 19 -55.61 75.34 -28.40
CA THR A 19 -55.58 74.77 -29.77
C THR A 19 -55.17 75.66 -30.95
N VAL A 20 -54.46 75.11 -31.96
CA VAL A 20 -54.85 75.10 -33.40
C VAL A 20 -54.10 73.98 -34.17
N GLY A 21 -54.85 73.11 -34.86
CA GLY A 21 -54.54 72.66 -36.23
C GLY A 21 -53.65 71.44 -36.45
N THR A 22 -54.26 70.28 -36.57
CA THR A 22 -53.73 69.15 -37.35
C THR A 22 -53.73 69.48 -38.85
N VAL A 23 -52.60 69.28 -39.52
CA VAL A 23 -52.54 68.98 -40.96
C VAL A 23 -51.82 67.64 -41.11
N PRO A 24 -52.40 66.65 -41.83
CA PRO A 24 -51.97 65.27 -41.78
C PRO A 24 -50.78 65.02 -42.73
N SER A 25 -49.68 64.49 -42.18
CA SER A 25 -48.75 63.68 -42.99
C SER A 25 -49.05 62.21 -42.72
N SER A 26 -49.96 61.68 -43.53
CA SER A 26 -50.20 60.26 -43.72
C SER A 26 -48.95 59.64 -44.36
N GLY A 27 -47.99 59.25 -43.52
CA GLY A 27 -46.84 58.45 -43.91
C GLY A 27 -46.89 57.12 -43.16
N LEU A 28 -46.50 56.03 -43.83
CA LEU A 28 -46.33 54.70 -43.25
C LEU A 28 -45.58 54.73 -41.89
N LEU A 29 -44.66 55.70 -41.75
CA LEU A 29 -43.89 55.97 -40.54
C LEU A 29 -44.75 56.51 -39.39
N SER A 30 -45.72 57.40 -39.60
CA SER A 30 -46.57 57.90 -38.51
C SER A 30 -47.56 56.85 -38.01
N THR A 31 -47.96 55.91 -38.86
CA THR A 31 -48.77 54.73 -38.47
C THR A 31 -47.93 53.69 -37.74
N LEU A 32 -46.67 53.48 -38.14
CA LEU A 32 -45.69 52.65 -37.42
C LEU A 32 -45.33 53.23 -36.05
N PHE A 33 -45.10 54.55 -35.93
CA PHE A 33 -44.74 55.20 -34.67
C PHE A 33 -45.93 55.42 -33.73
N GLY A 34 -47.16 55.59 -34.26
CA GLY A 34 -48.38 55.72 -33.46
C GLY A 34 -48.84 54.44 -32.75
N GLN A 35 -48.33 53.27 -33.16
CA GLN A 35 -48.63 51.95 -32.56
C GLN A 35 -47.50 51.39 -31.69
N LEU A 36 -46.38 52.09 -31.57
CA LEU A 36 -45.24 51.67 -30.76
C LEU A 36 -45.35 52.25 -29.34
N ASN A 37 -45.94 51.47 -28.44
CA ASN A 37 -45.75 51.66 -27.00
C ASN A 37 -44.28 51.34 -26.65
N GLY A 38 -43.68 52.00 -25.65
CA GLY A 38 -42.30 51.72 -25.22
C GLY A 38 -42.03 50.24 -24.95
N TRP A 39 -43.07 49.48 -24.56
CA TRP A 39 -43.02 48.03 -24.41
C TRP A 39 -42.87 47.27 -25.73
N THR A 40 -43.51 47.69 -26.83
CA THR A 40 -43.34 47.06 -28.15
C THR A 40 -41.94 47.29 -28.70
N VAL A 41 -41.35 48.47 -28.47
CA VAL A 41 -39.94 48.75 -28.82
C VAL A 41 -39.01 47.88 -27.99
N ALA A 42 -39.19 47.82 -26.67
CA ALA A 42 -38.37 47.00 -25.77
C ALA A 42 -38.44 45.50 -26.14
N LEU A 43 -39.64 44.98 -26.39
CA LEU A 43 -39.83 43.58 -26.81
C LEU A 43 -39.18 43.31 -28.17
N THR A 44 -39.30 44.22 -29.13
CA THR A 44 -38.68 44.08 -30.45
C THR A 44 -37.15 44.04 -30.33
N VAL A 45 -36.56 44.91 -29.51
CA VAL A 45 -35.11 44.90 -29.24
C VAL A 45 -34.67 43.59 -28.62
N VAL A 46 -35.42 43.06 -27.65
CA VAL A 46 -35.11 41.75 -27.02
C VAL A 46 -35.21 40.62 -28.04
N LEU A 47 -36.25 40.57 -28.86
CA LEU A 47 -36.42 39.54 -29.90
C LEU A 47 -35.31 39.61 -30.96
N LEU A 48 -34.93 40.81 -31.41
CA LEU A 48 -33.80 41.01 -32.32
C LEU A 48 -32.48 40.56 -31.69
N ALA A 49 -32.26 40.84 -30.41
CA ALA A 49 -31.07 40.40 -29.68
C ALA A 49 -31.02 38.86 -29.55
N ILE A 50 -32.15 38.21 -29.28
CA ILE A 50 -32.25 36.73 -29.26
C ILE A 50 -31.98 36.16 -30.65
N ALA A 51 -32.57 36.73 -31.70
CA ALA A 51 -32.37 36.29 -33.08
C ALA A 51 -30.89 36.41 -33.48
N TYR A 52 -30.26 37.54 -33.15
CA TYR A 52 -28.82 37.76 -33.37
C TYR A 52 -27.97 36.75 -32.60
N ASP A 53 -28.26 36.52 -31.33
CA ASP A 53 -27.54 35.57 -30.47
C ASP A 53 -27.60 34.12 -31.03
N GLN A 54 -28.78 33.69 -31.51
CA GLN A 54 -28.94 32.37 -32.15
C GLN A 54 -28.27 32.29 -33.51
N ALA A 55 -28.40 33.33 -34.35
CA ALA A 55 -27.77 33.38 -35.66
C ALA A 55 -26.23 33.35 -35.53
N SER A 56 -25.68 34.13 -34.61
CA SER A 56 -24.25 34.13 -34.27
C SER A 56 -23.80 32.77 -33.77
N TYR A 57 -24.55 32.13 -32.86
CA TYR A 57 -24.26 30.78 -32.40
C TYR A 57 -24.21 29.77 -33.56
N LYS A 58 -25.22 29.76 -34.43
CA LYS A 58 -25.29 28.85 -35.58
C LYS A 58 -24.14 29.07 -36.58
N TYR A 59 -23.77 30.33 -36.81
CA TYR A 59 -22.64 30.68 -37.65
C TYR A 59 -21.33 30.11 -37.11
N HIS A 60 -21.04 30.29 -35.81
CA HIS A 60 -19.82 29.77 -35.19
C HIS A 60 -19.80 28.24 -35.02
N LYS A 61 -20.98 27.64 -34.82
CA LYS A 61 -21.18 26.18 -34.68
C LYS A 61 -21.04 25.41 -36.00
N TYR A 62 -21.28 26.05 -37.14
CA TYR A 62 -21.41 25.35 -38.41
C TYR A 62 -20.30 24.30 -38.63
N GLY A 63 -20.70 23.05 -38.86
CA GLY A 63 -19.77 21.93 -39.09
C GLY A 63 -19.25 21.19 -37.84
N ILE A 64 -19.64 21.57 -36.61
CA ILE A 64 -19.22 20.88 -35.38
C ILE A 64 -20.38 20.49 -34.45
N VAL A 65 -20.13 19.53 -33.57
CA VAL A 65 -21.14 18.92 -32.69
C VAL A 65 -21.56 19.89 -31.58
N GLY A 66 -22.85 19.93 -31.25
CA GLY A 66 -23.41 20.75 -30.18
C GLY A 66 -24.93 20.94 -30.33
N PRO A 67 -25.59 21.57 -29.35
CA PRO A 67 -27.03 21.82 -29.39
C PRO A 67 -27.49 22.53 -30.67
N THR A 68 -28.67 22.18 -31.20
CA THR A 68 -29.25 22.87 -32.37
C THR A 68 -29.57 24.34 -32.07
N TRP A 69 -29.99 24.60 -30.83
CA TRP A 69 -30.29 25.92 -30.28
C TRP A 69 -29.65 26.03 -28.90
N LYS A 70 -29.13 27.20 -28.56
CA LYS A 70 -28.66 27.48 -27.19
C LYS A 70 -29.75 28.20 -26.40
N THR A 71 -29.78 28.04 -25.08
CA THR A 71 -30.59 28.91 -24.22
C THR A 71 -30.21 30.37 -24.50
N PRO A 72 -31.15 31.27 -24.87
CA PRO A 72 -30.83 32.61 -25.30
C PRO A 72 -29.93 33.34 -24.30
N PHE A 73 -28.85 33.93 -24.80
CA PHE A 73 -27.76 34.57 -24.07
C PHE A 73 -26.99 33.61 -23.16
N MET A 74 -27.63 32.94 -22.20
CA MET A 74 -26.97 32.21 -21.12
C MET A 74 -26.28 30.91 -21.57
N GLY A 75 -26.87 30.16 -22.50
CA GLY A 75 -26.44 28.79 -22.80
C GLY A 75 -26.44 27.87 -21.56
N PRO A 76 -25.55 26.87 -21.46
CA PRO A 76 -25.45 25.98 -20.29
C PRO A 76 -24.68 26.63 -19.14
N PHE A 77 -25.12 27.81 -18.72
CA PHE A 77 -24.48 28.60 -17.67
C PHE A 77 -24.35 27.83 -16.34
N LEU A 78 -25.44 27.17 -15.90
CA LEU A 78 -25.44 26.41 -14.64
C LEU A 78 -24.43 25.25 -14.65
N GLU A 79 -24.24 24.58 -15.81
CA GLU A 79 -23.22 23.53 -15.95
C GLU A 79 -21.80 24.07 -15.88
N SER A 80 -21.61 25.34 -16.23
CA SER A 80 -20.31 26.01 -16.14
C SER A 80 -20.01 26.46 -14.70
N MET A 81 -21.04 26.69 -13.88
CA MET A 81 -20.90 26.96 -12.45
C MET A 81 -20.69 25.68 -11.63
N PHE A 82 -21.31 24.57 -12.04
CA PHE A 82 -21.20 23.26 -11.38
C PHE A 82 -20.71 22.22 -12.39
N PRO A 83 -19.40 22.18 -12.65
CA PRO A 83 -18.82 21.28 -13.63
C PRO A 83 -19.00 19.80 -13.21
N ASP A 84 -19.40 18.97 -14.18
CA ASP A 84 -19.60 17.53 -14.00
C ASP A 84 -18.67 16.78 -14.96
N PHE A 85 -17.84 15.90 -14.39
CA PHE A 85 -16.87 15.11 -15.14
C PHE A 85 -17.51 14.23 -16.23
N ASN A 86 -18.68 13.64 -15.96
CA ASN A 86 -19.37 12.78 -16.92
C ASN A 86 -19.87 13.57 -18.13
N LYS A 87 -20.26 14.84 -17.93
CA LYS A 87 -20.62 15.74 -19.04
C LYS A 87 -19.41 16.11 -19.90
N TYR A 88 -18.21 16.23 -19.31
CA TYR A 88 -16.99 16.39 -20.10
C TYR A 88 -16.67 15.13 -20.91
N LYS A 89 -16.75 13.94 -20.31
CA LYS A 89 -16.63 12.66 -21.03
C LYS A 89 -17.61 12.54 -22.19
N ALA A 90 -18.89 12.88 -21.97
CA ALA A 90 -19.90 12.88 -23.02
C ALA A 90 -19.55 13.85 -24.17
N LYS A 91 -19.04 15.05 -23.87
CA LYS A 91 -18.59 16.01 -24.88
C LYS A 91 -17.39 15.50 -25.68
N TRP A 92 -16.43 14.84 -25.03
CA TRP A 92 -15.30 14.22 -25.72
C TRP A 92 -15.72 13.08 -26.63
N ALA A 93 -16.67 12.25 -26.18
CA ALA A 93 -17.22 11.15 -26.96
C ALA A 93 -18.14 11.59 -28.10
N SER A 94 -18.72 12.80 -28.02
CA SER A 94 -19.69 13.29 -29.00
C SER A 94 -19.11 13.55 -30.40
N GLY A 95 -17.80 13.72 -30.50
CA GLY A 95 -17.09 13.95 -31.76
C GLY A 95 -15.71 14.58 -31.57
N GLU A 96 -14.93 14.62 -32.64
CA GLU A 96 -13.58 15.19 -32.62
C GLU A 96 -13.56 16.67 -32.21
N LEU A 97 -14.55 17.44 -32.68
CA LEU A 97 -14.85 18.80 -32.27
C LEU A 97 -16.29 18.92 -31.78
N SER A 98 -16.45 19.47 -30.59
CA SER A 98 -17.74 19.86 -30.04
C SER A 98 -17.74 21.32 -29.60
N CYS A 99 -18.91 21.90 -29.36
CA CYS A 99 -19.04 23.30 -28.96
C CYS A 99 -20.03 23.53 -27.83
N VAL A 100 -19.74 24.59 -27.09
CA VAL A 100 -20.63 25.17 -26.08
C VAL A 100 -20.58 26.70 -26.25
N SER A 101 -21.69 27.38 -26.03
CA SER A 101 -21.72 28.85 -26.01
C SER A 101 -22.35 29.32 -24.71
N VAL A 102 -21.59 30.08 -23.92
CA VAL A 102 -22.01 30.65 -22.64
C VAL A 102 -21.86 32.16 -22.73
N PHE A 103 -22.97 32.90 -22.60
CA PHE A 103 -22.99 34.34 -22.90
C PHE A 103 -22.44 34.63 -24.31
N HIS A 104 -21.53 35.59 -24.40
CA HIS A 104 -20.86 36.00 -25.62
C HIS A 104 -19.64 35.12 -25.97
N LYS A 105 -19.29 34.13 -25.12
CA LYS A 105 -18.12 33.26 -25.36
C LYS A 105 -18.55 32.01 -26.11
N PHE A 106 -18.04 31.84 -27.32
CA PHE A 106 -18.14 30.61 -28.09
C PHE A 106 -16.94 29.72 -27.81
N VAL A 107 -17.18 28.50 -27.35
CA VAL A 107 -16.16 27.55 -26.89
C VAL A 107 -16.17 26.35 -27.81
N VAL A 108 -15.01 26.02 -28.37
CA VAL A 108 -14.75 24.83 -29.17
C VAL A 108 -13.91 23.88 -28.34
N ILE A 109 -14.30 22.62 -28.26
CA ILE A 109 -13.60 21.56 -27.53
C ILE A 109 -12.97 20.63 -28.54
N ALA A 110 -11.65 20.49 -28.45
CA ALA A 110 -10.85 19.56 -29.25
C ALA A 110 -10.61 18.29 -28.43
N SER A 111 -11.24 17.19 -28.86
CA SER A 111 -11.31 15.94 -28.09
C SER A 111 -10.20 14.94 -28.44
N THR A 112 -9.51 15.10 -29.57
CA THR A 112 -8.46 14.15 -29.98
C THR A 112 -7.07 14.61 -29.56
N ARG A 113 -6.16 13.64 -29.38
CA ARG A 113 -4.73 13.88 -29.11
C ARG A 113 -4.12 14.85 -30.12
N ASP A 114 -4.31 14.58 -31.41
CA ASP A 114 -3.63 15.33 -32.46
C ASP A 114 -4.16 16.76 -32.59
N MET A 115 -5.46 16.96 -32.37
CA MET A 115 -6.02 18.31 -32.28
C MET A 115 -5.50 19.04 -31.05
N ALA A 116 -5.50 18.41 -29.87
CA ALA A 116 -4.97 19.03 -28.65
C ALA A 116 -3.51 19.47 -28.85
N ARG A 117 -2.66 18.59 -29.42
CA ARG A 117 -1.28 18.91 -29.79
C ARG A 117 -1.21 20.06 -30.80
N LYS A 118 -2.06 20.06 -31.83
CA LYS A 118 -2.09 21.12 -32.83
C LYS A 118 -2.39 22.48 -32.18
N VAL A 119 -3.33 22.54 -31.24
CA VAL A 119 -3.63 23.77 -30.49
C VAL A 119 -2.42 24.21 -29.67
N PHE A 120 -1.84 23.31 -28.86
CA PHE A 120 -0.67 23.61 -28.03
C PHE A 120 0.54 24.11 -28.83
N ASN A 121 0.73 23.60 -30.05
CA ASN A 121 1.86 23.95 -30.92
C ASN A 121 1.55 25.08 -31.92
N SER A 122 0.43 25.81 -31.75
CA SER A 122 0.02 26.90 -32.65
C SER A 122 0.06 28.29 -32.00
N PRO A 123 1.19 28.74 -31.42
CA PRO A 123 1.27 30.02 -30.73
C PRO A 123 1.02 31.21 -31.66
N ALA A 124 1.12 31.06 -32.98
CA ALA A 124 0.75 32.11 -33.91
C ALA A 124 -0.77 32.36 -33.98
N PHE A 125 -1.59 31.35 -33.64
CA PHE A 125 -3.04 31.36 -33.78
C PHE A 125 -3.78 31.49 -32.47
N VAL A 126 -3.24 30.89 -31.42
CA VAL A 126 -3.89 30.80 -30.12
C VAL A 126 -2.92 31.21 -29.02
N LYS A 127 -3.45 31.64 -27.87
CA LYS A 127 -2.68 31.81 -26.63
C LYS A 127 -3.46 31.28 -25.44
N PRO A 128 -2.81 30.75 -24.38
CA PRO A 128 -3.49 30.34 -23.18
C PRO A 128 -4.33 31.49 -22.63
N CYS A 129 -5.48 31.17 -22.07
CA CYS A 129 -6.32 32.15 -21.38
C CYS A 129 -6.85 31.59 -20.08
N VAL A 130 -7.01 32.48 -19.12
CA VAL A 130 -7.58 32.21 -17.81
C VAL A 130 -8.82 33.09 -17.62
N VAL A 131 -9.57 32.82 -16.55
CA VAL A 131 -10.69 33.66 -16.14
C VAL A 131 -10.21 35.07 -15.76
N ASP A 132 -11.10 36.07 -15.87
CA ASP A 132 -10.72 37.49 -15.71
C ASP A 132 -10.10 37.80 -14.33
N SER A 133 -10.61 37.21 -13.26
CA SER A 133 -10.05 37.37 -11.91
C SER A 133 -8.57 36.94 -11.82
N ALA A 134 -8.13 35.94 -12.58
CA ALA A 134 -6.74 35.48 -12.54
C ALA A 134 -5.75 36.56 -12.98
N TYR A 135 -6.10 37.41 -13.96
CA TYR A 135 -5.25 38.55 -14.37
C TYR A 135 -5.04 39.54 -13.22
N LYS A 136 -6.04 39.72 -12.36
CA LYS A 136 -5.98 40.64 -11.21
C LYS A 136 -5.23 40.01 -10.04
N LEU A 137 -5.42 38.71 -9.81
CA LEU A 137 -4.77 37.99 -8.72
C LEU A 137 -3.28 37.78 -9.00
N LEU A 138 -2.90 37.30 -10.19
CA LEU A 138 -1.52 37.03 -10.58
C LEU A 138 -0.74 38.27 -11.02
N ARG A 139 -1.42 39.41 -11.16
CA ARG A 139 -0.93 40.69 -11.73
C ARG A 139 -0.82 40.70 -13.26
N PRO A 140 -1.31 41.76 -13.94
CA PRO A 140 -1.32 41.81 -15.41
C PRO A 140 0.07 41.79 -16.07
N ASN A 141 1.09 42.25 -15.36
CA ASN A 141 2.49 42.30 -15.83
C ASN A 141 3.26 40.98 -15.60
N ASN A 142 2.60 39.93 -15.11
CA ASN A 142 3.24 38.65 -14.84
C ASN A 142 3.61 37.90 -16.14
N TRP A 143 4.74 37.18 -16.10
CA TRP A 143 5.33 36.51 -17.25
C TRP A 143 4.44 35.44 -17.90
N VAL A 144 3.50 34.86 -17.14
CA VAL A 144 2.52 33.89 -17.66
C VAL A 144 1.52 34.50 -18.63
N PHE A 145 1.35 35.83 -18.62
CA PHE A 145 0.48 36.54 -19.56
C PHE A 145 1.24 37.08 -20.79
N LEU A 146 2.57 36.96 -20.80
CA LEU A 146 3.38 37.26 -21.98
C LEU A 146 3.06 36.25 -23.10
N ASP A 147 3.24 36.68 -24.34
CA ASP A 147 2.97 35.89 -25.54
C ASP A 147 4.14 36.00 -26.53
N GLY A 148 4.33 34.97 -27.35
CA GLY A 148 5.41 34.91 -28.33
C GLY A 148 6.82 35.01 -27.73
N LYS A 149 7.69 35.80 -28.37
CA LYS A 149 9.12 35.90 -28.02
C LYS A 149 9.35 36.34 -26.57
N ALA A 150 8.57 37.28 -26.06
CA ALA A 150 8.71 37.78 -24.69
C ALA A 150 8.49 36.67 -23.64
N HIS A 151 7.49 35.80 -23.85
CA HIS A 151 7.26 34.65 -22.99
C HIS A 151 8.41 33.64 -23.06
N VAL A 152 8.83 33.30 -24.28
CA VAL A 152 9.90 32.33 -24.52
C VAL A 152 11.22 32.79 -23.89
N ASP A 153 11.58 34.06 -24.03
CA ASP A 153 12.81 34.61 -23.48
C ASP A 153 12.78 34.67 -21.95
N TYR A 154 11.66 35.10 -21.34
CA TYR A 154 11.50 35.07 -19.89
C TYR A 154 11.67 33.64 -19.35
N ARG A 155 10.99 32.68 -20.00
CA ARG A 155 11.02 31.27 -19.60
C ARG A 155 12.42 30.67 -19.69
N LYS A 156 13.21 31.00 -20.72
CA LYS A 156 14.61 30.53 -20.84
C LYS A 156 15.44 30.91 -19.62
N GLY A 157 15.22 32.10 -19.06
CA GLY A 157 15.87 32.56 -17.85
C GLY A 157 15.51 31.78 -16.57
N LEU A 158 14.47 30.95 -16.61
CA LEU A 158 14.02 30.11 -15.48
C LEU A 158 14.50 28.66 -15.58
N ASN A 159 15.02 28.23 -16.74
CA ASN A 159 15.42 26.83 -16.96
C ASN A 159 16.51 26.36 -15.98
N GLY A 160 17.42 27.25 -15.57
CA GLY A 160 18.47 26.95 -14.60
C GLY A 160 17.96 26.50 -13.24
N LEU A 161 16.72 26.86 -12.89
CA LEU A 161 16.11 26.60 -11.59
C LEU A 161 15.58 25.16 -11.45
N PHE A 162 15.47 24.43 -12.56
CA PHE A 162 14.91 23.07 -12.63
C PHE A 162 15.90 22.07 -13.24
N THR A 163 17.19 22.39 -13.24
CA THR A 163 18.25 21.43 -13.59
C THR A 163 18.37 20.34 -12.53
N ARG A 164 18.97 19.20 -12.88
CA ARG A 164 19.23 18.12 -11.92
C ARG A 164 19.94 18.62 -10.65
N GLN A 165 21.02 19.37 -10.82
CA GLN A 165 21.81 19.94 -9.72
C GLN A 165 20.99 20.90 -8.86
N ALA A 166 20.15 21.74 -9.49
CA ALA A 166 19.27 22.64 -8.75
C ALA A 166 18.24 21.86 -7.92
N LEU A 167 17.56 20.88 -8.52
CA LEU A 167 16.59 20.03 -7.82
C LEU A 167 17.21 19.23 -6.66
N GLU A 168 18.45 18.77 -6.82
CA GLU A 168 19.21 18.08 -5.79
C GLU A 168 19.44 18.98 -4.57
N SER A 169 19.77 20.25 -4.79
CA SER A 169 19.96 21.22 -3.70
C SER A 169 18.71 21.52 -2.88
N TYR A 170 17.51 21.24 -3.42
CA TYR A 170 16.23 21.50 -2.76
C TYR A 170 15.70 20.30 -1.96
N LEU A 171 16.26 19.11 -2.21
CA LEU A 171 15.71 17.83 -1.78
C LEU A 171 15.66 17.70 -0.25
N SER A 172 16.71 18.15 0.44
CA SER A 172 16.78 18.12 1.91
C SER A 172 15.67 18.93 2.57
N GLY A 173 15.34 20.10 2.00
CA GLY A 173 14.22 20.92 2.47
C GLY A 173 12.88 20.21 2.29
N GLN A 174 12.67 19.55 1.15
CA GLN A 174 11.44 18.76 0.93
C GLN A 174 11.31 17.64 1.95
N GLU A 175 12.43 16.95 2.22
CA GLU A 175 12.48 15.85 3.18
C GLU A 175 12.13 16.27 4.60
N GLU A 176 12.64 17.41 5.07
CA GLU A 176 12.29 18.00 6.38
C GLU A 176 10.76 18.21 6.52
N VAL A 177 10.12 18.68 5.44
CA VAL A 177 8.67 18.90 5.44
C VAL A 177 7.93 17.56 5.49
N TYR A 178 8.37 16.54 4.73
CA TYR A 178 7.74 15.22 4.81
C TYR A 178 7.83 14.64 6.22
N ASP A 179 8.99 14.68 6.88
CA ASP A 179 9.17 14.17 8.23
C ASP A 179 8.19 14.81 9.22
N ARG A 180 8.05 16.13 9.15
CA ARG A 180 7.14 16.87 10.01
C ARG A 180 5.68 16.51 9.77
N TYR A 181 5.27 16.46 8.50
CA TYR A 181 3.89 16.17 8.15
C TYR A 181 3.53 14.71 8.39
N PHE A 182 4.43 13.76 8.16
CA PHE A 182 4.18 12.35 8.49
C PHE A 182 4.02 12.14 9.99
N ASN A 183 4.82 12.82 10.83
CA ASN A 183 4.56 12.87 12.27
C ASN A 183 3.19 13.50 12.60
N THR A 184 2.80 14.55 11.88
CA THR A 184 1.47 15.16 12.00
C THR A 184 0.37 14.18 11.61
N PHE A 185 0.59 13.32 10.61
CA PHE A 185 -0.39 12.32 10.19
C PHE A 185 -0.61 11.31 11.32
N LEU A 186 0.48 10.78 11.87
CA LEU A 186 0.44 9.87 13.01
C LEU A 186 -0.23 10.49 14.23
N GLN A 187 0.04 11.77 14.52
CA GLN A 187 -0.62 12.48 15.62
C GLN A 187 -2.12 12.66 15.34
N THR A 188 -2.48 13.10 14.14
CA THR A 188 -3.88 13.34 13.73
C THR A 188 -4.71 12.07 13.78
N SER A 189 -4.12 10.91 13.43
CA SER A 189 -4.78 9.61 13.60
C SER A 189 -4.89 9.18 15.05
N ARG A 190 -3.87 9.41 15.88
CA ARG A 190 -3.93 9.13 17.34
C ARG A 190 -4.99 9.98 18.04
N ASP A 191 -5.03 11.27 17.75
CA ASP A 191 -6.01 12.21 18.32
C ASP A 191 -7.45 11.84 17.93
N ASN A 192 -7.63 11.22 16.76
CA ASN A 192 -8.92 10.71 16.29
C ASN A 192 -9.17 9.23 16.70
N GLY A 193 -8.38 8.66 17.61
CA GLY A 193 -8.55 7.27 18.08
C GLY A 193 -8.42 6.21 16.98
N GLY A 194 -7.61 6.48 15.95
CA GLY A 194 -7.44 5.62 14.77
C GLY A 194 -8.66 5.59 13.85
N GLN A 195 -9.70 6.39 14.13
CA GLN A 195 -10.91 6.39 13.31
C GLN A 195 -10.65 7.04 11.95
N PRO A 196 -11.36 6.59 10.91
CA PRO A 196 -11.17 7.12 9.56
C PRO A 196 -11.63 8.60 9.47
N GLN A 197 -10.79 9.50 8.93
CA GLN A 197 -11.14 10.93 8.72
C GLN A 197 -10.68 11.52 7.38
N PRO A 198 -11.24 12.64 6.89
CA PRO A 198 -10.86 13.23 5.59
C PRO A 198 -9.43 13.79 5.53
N TRP A 199 -8.61 13.38 4.56
CA TRP A 199 -7.19 13.78 4.45
C TRP A 199 -6.84 14.82 3.40
N MET A 200 -7.73 15.11 2.44
CA MET A 200 -7.44 16.06 1.37
C MET A 200 -6.97 17.44 1.89
N PRO A 201 -7.56 18.05 2.93
CA PRO A 201 -7.06 19.32 3.47
C PRO A 201 -5.62 19.21 3.99
N ILE A 202 -5.27 18.08 4.62
CA ILE A 202 -3.94 17.81 5.15
C ILE A 202 -2.93 17.63 4.00
N PHE A 203 -3.30 16.91 2.93
CA PHE A 203 -2.46 16.78 1.74
C PHE A 203 -2.24 18.10 1.00
N ARG A 204 -3.26 18.96 0.94
CA ARG A 204 -3.11 20.32 0.40
C ARG A 204 -2.13 21.14 1.23
N GLU A 205 -2.22 21.05 2.55
CA GLU A 205 -1.29 21.75 3.45
C GLU A 205 0.14 21.25 3.26
N LEU A 206 0.35 19.93 3.27
CA LEU A 206 1.65 19.31 3.01
C LEU A 206 2.25 19.80 1.68
N MET A 207 1.49 19.73 0.57
CA MET A 207 1.99 20.16 -0.74
C MET A 207 2.30 21.66 -0.80
N CYS A 208 1.54 22.50 -0.09
CA CYS A 208 1.85 23.92 0.03
C CYS A 208 3.14 24.15 0.80
N ALA A 209 3.35 23.43 1.90
CA ALA A 209 4.56 23.52 2.70
C ALA A 209 5.79 23.08 1.91
N VAL A 210 5.70 21.98 1.17
CA VAL A 210 6.79 21.48 0.30
C VAL A 210 7.11 22.49 -0.81
N ALA A 211 6.08 23.07 -1.44
CA ALA A 211 6.26 24.10 -2.45
C ALA A 211 6.91 25.35 -1.87
N CYS A 212 6.42 25.87 -0.73
CA CYS A 212 7.02 27.03 -0.07
C CYS A 212 8.49 26.76 0.31
N ARG A 213 8.78 25.59 0.87
CA ARG A 213 10.14 25.20 1.23
C ARG A 213 11.06 25.12 0.01
N THR A 214 10.62 24.51 -1.07
CA THR A 214 11.38 24.41 -2.31
C THR A 214 11.59 25.77 -2.96
N PHE A 215 10.58 26.64 -2.89
CA PHE A 215 10.59 27.90 -3.65
C PHE A 215 11.30 29.02 -2.91
N VAL A 216 11.08 29.16 -1.60
CA VAL A 216 11.59 30.28 -0.79
C VAL A 216 12.40 29.82 0.44
N GLY A 217 12.71 28.53 0.57
CA GLY A 217 13.62 28.04 1.60
C GLY A 217 13.13 28.27 3.03
N HIS A 218 14.05 28.67 3.91
CA HIS A 218 13.82 28.85 5.35
C HIS A 218 13.48 30.30 5.72
N TYR A 219 13.19 31.18 4.76
CA TYR A 219 13.01 32.62 5.02
C TYR A 219 11.66 32.99 5.65
N MET A 220 10.76 32.01 5.78
CA MET A 220 9.40 32.16 6.26
C MET A 220 9.14 31.22 7.43
N SER A 221 8.37 31.69 8.42
CA SER A 221 8.00 30.85 9.57
C SER A 221 6.88 29.88 9.23
N GLU A 222 6.83 28.77 9.96
CA GLU A 222 5.81 27.72 9.80
C GLU A 222 4.38 28.25 9.97
N LYS A 223 4.19 29.23 10.87
CA LYS A 223 2.88 29.90 11.06
C LYS A 223 2.44 30.62 9.77
N VAL A 224 3.37 31.24 9.05
CA VAL A 224 3.06 31.91 7.78
C VAL A 224 2.83 30.89 6.68
N VAL A 225 3.64 29.82 6.59
CA VAL A 225 3.41 28.71 5.63
C VAL A 225 2.00 28.14 5.79
N LYS A 226 1.59 27.84 7.02
CA LYS A 226 0.25 27.32 7.31
C LYS A 226 -0.86 28.33 6.96
N LYS A 227 -0.64 29.61 7.21
CA LYS A 227 -1.58 30.67 6.80
C LYS A 227 -1.70 30.76 5.28
N ILE A 228 -0.58 30.67 4.55
CA ILE A 228 -0.58 30.62 3.09
C ILE A 228 -1.36 29.40 2.61
N ALA A 229 -1.11 28.21 3.14
CA ALA A 229 -1.82 26.99 2.75
C ALA A 229 -3.34 27.11 2.93
N HIS A 230 -3.79 27.69 4.05
CA HIS A 230 -5.20 27.94 4.33
C HIS A 230 -5.81 28.99 3.38
N ASP A 231 -5.18 30.15 3.27
CA ASP A 231 -5.68 31.27 2.47
C ASP A 231 -5.57 31.01 0.97
N TYR A 232 -4.67 30.14 0.53
CA TYR A 232 -4.50 29.79 -0.88
C TYR A 232 -5.78 29.17 -1.45
N TYR A 233 -6.58 28.46 -0.65
CA TYR A 233 -7.90 28.00 -1.09
C TYR A 233 -8.81 29.17 -1.53
N LEU A 234 -8.71 30.33 -0.89
CA LEU A 234 -9.45 31.54 -1.28
C LEU A 234 -8.98 32.07 -2.64
N ILE A 235 -7.70 31.90 -2.96
CA ILE A 235 -7.14 32.22 -4.28
C ILE A 235 -7.76 31.27 -5.31
N THR A 236 -7.76 29.95 -5.08
CA THR A 236 -8.37 29.00 -6.02
C THR A 236 -9.88 29.21 -6.17
N ALA A 237 -10.60 29.45 -5.08
CA ALA A 237 -12.05 29.72 -5.09
C ALA A 237 -12.43 31.01 -5.84
N ALA A 238 -11.53 31.99 -5.90
CA ALA A 238 -11.71 33.19 -6.72
C ALA A 238 -11.57 32.94 -8.23
N LEU A 239 -11.14 31.74 -8.63
CA LEU A 239 -10.86 31.36 -10.02
C LEU A 239 -11.84 30.34 -10.60
N GLU A 240 -12.99 30.14 -9.95
CA GLU A 240 -14.10 29.37 -10.52
C GLU A 240 -14.43 29.84 -11.94
N LEU A 241 -14.83 28.91 -12.80
CA LEU A 241 -14.98 29.10 -14.26
C LEU A 241 -15.90 30.27 -14.64
N VAL A 242 -16.81 30.64 -13.75
CA VAL A 242 -17.69 31.79 -13.86
C VAL A 242 -17.39 32.75 -12.73
N ASN A 243 -16.93 33.96 -13.08
CA ASN A 243 -16.68 35.03 -12.12
C ASN A 243 -17.23 36.37 -12.61
N PHE A 244 -17.58 37.23 -11.65
CA PHE A 244 -17.95 38.59 -11.96
C PHE A 244 -16.68 39.39 -12.31
N PRO A 245 -16.69 40.21 -13.38
CA PRO A 245 -15.50 40.93 -13.83
C PRO A 245 -15.09 42.07 -12.87
N ILE A 246 -15.83 42.33 -11.80
CA ILE A 246 -15.50 43.36 -10.82
C ILE A 246 -15.29 42.67 -9.46
N ILE A 247 -14.18 43.00 -8.79
CA ILE A 247 -13.89 42.49 -7.44
C ILE A 247 -14.67 43.36 -6.44
N LEU A 248 -15.79 42.84 -5.94
CA LEU A 248 -16.62 43.51 -4.93
C LEU A 248 -16.22 43.08 -3.52
N PRO A 249 -16.25 43.96 -2.50
CA PRO A 249 -15.97 43.61 -1.10
C PRO A 249 -16.75 42.37 -0.64
N PHE A 250 -16.11 41.53 0.18
CA PHE A 250 -16.68 40.30 0.76
C PHE A 250 -17.09 39.19 -0.24
N THR A 251 -16.71 39.30 -1.51
CA THR A 251 -16.87 38.21 -2.49
C THR A 251 -15.67 37.25 -2.50
N LYS A 252 -15.84 36.04 -3.07
CA LYS A 252 -14.72 35.08 -3.28
C LYS A 252 -13.50 35.75 -3.93
N SER A 253 -13.73 36.55 -4.98
CA SER A 253 -12.66 37.29 -5.68
C SER A 253 -11.96 38.34 -4.80
N TRP A 254 -12.65 38.92 -3.82
CA TRP A 254 -12.04 39.88 -2.88
C TRP A 254 -11.16 39.19 -1.86
N TYR A 255 -11.64 38.09 -1.27
CA TYR A 255 -10.84 37.26 -0.37
C TYR A 255 -9.62 36.67 -1.09
N GLY A 256 -9.80 36.15 -2.31
CA GLY A 256 -8.70 35.67 -3.14
C GLY A 256 -7.68 36.74 -3.48
N LYS A 257 -8.12 37.98 -3.78
CA LYS A 257 -7.19 39.10 -3.97
C LYS A 257 -6.42 39.43 -2.67
N LYS A 258 -7.09 39.51 -1.52
CA LYS A 258 -6.43 39.79 -0.24
C LYS A 258 -5.41 38.71 0.12
N ALA A 259 -5.74 37.45 -0.11
CA ALA A 259 -4.82 36.33 0.07
C ALA A 259 -3.61 36.45 -0.89
N ALA A 260 -3.83 36.72 -2.17
CA ALA A 260 -2.75 36.90 -3.15
C ALA A 260 -1.84 38.10 -2.79
N ASP A 261 -2.40 39.22 -2.35
CA ASP A 261 -1.65 40.40 -1.90
C ASP A 261 -0.75 40.06 -0.69
N MET A 262 -1.26 39.28 0.26
CA MET A 262 -0.49 38.82 1.41
C MET A 262 0.65 37.87 1.00
N VAL A 263 0.39 36.86 0.15
CA VAL A 263 1.41 35.90 -0.30
C VAL A 263 2.55 36.62 -1.01
N LEU A 264 2.23 37.55 -1.91
CA LEU A 264 3.24 38.35 -2.61
C LEU A 264 4.10 39.17 -1.65
N ALA A 265 3.49 39.83 -0.67
CA ALA A 265 4.24 40.61 0.33
C ALA A 265 5.19 39.73 1.16
N GLU A 266 4.81 38.50 1.51
CA GLU A 266 5.70 37.57 2.20
C GLU A 266 6.84 37.06 1.29
N PHE A 267 6.56 36.80 0.01
CA PHE A 267 7.59 36.40 -0.96
C PHE A 267 8.58 37.51 -1.28
N GLU A 268 8.15 38.78 -1.29
CA GLU A 268 9.07 39.94 -1.42
C GLU A 268 10.03 40.01 -0.24
N LYS A 269 9.54 39.81 0.99
CA LYS A 269 10.41 39.75 2.19
C LYS A 269 11.40 38.59 2.09
N CYS A 270 10.98 37.45 1.55
CA CYS A 270 11.87 36.31 1.33
C CYS A 270 12.95 36.64 0.30
N ALA A 271 12.61 37.32 -0.80
CA ALA A 271 13.56 37.72 -1.83
C ALA A 271 14.64 38.65 -1.27
N ALA A 272 14.24 39.64 -0.46
CA ALA A 272 15.19 40.53 0.22
C ALA A 272 16.15 39.77 1.16
N LYS A 273 15.64 38.81 1.95
CA LYS A 273 16.48 37.97 2.83
C LYS A 273 17.43 37.06 2.04
N SER A 274 16.94 36.48 0.95
CA SER A 274 17.74 35.63 0.06
C SER A 274 18.87 36.41 -0.60
N GLU A 275 18.60 37.64 -1.07
CA GLU A 275 19.63 38.52 -1.65
C GLU A 275 20.78 38.77 -0.68
N VAL A 276 20.48 39.10 0.58
CA VAL A 276 21.50 39.28 1.62
C VAL A 276 22.29 38.00 1.83
N ARG A 277 21.64 36.84 1.93
CA ARG A 277 22.32 35.55 2.16
C ARG A 277 23.19 35.14 0.97
N MET A 278 22.74 35.36 -0.26
CA MET A 278 23.53 35.06 -1.46
C MET A 278 24.72 36.00 -1.59
N ALA A 279 24.55 37.29 -1.26
CA ALA A 279 25.63 38.28 -1.27
C ALA A 279 26.74 37.96 -0.25
N THR A 280 26.42 37.30 0.87
CA THR A 280 27.41 36.87 1.88
C THR A 280 28.02 35.50 1.60
N GLY A 281 27.80 34.91 0.43
CA GLY A 281 28.39 33.64 0.01
C GLY A 281 27.62 32.38 0.45
N GLY A 282 26.36 32.53 0.85
CA GLY A 282 25.49 31.39 1.16
C GLY A 282 25.25 30.50 -0.07
N GLN A 283 25.20 29.18 0.15
CA GLN A 283 24.90 28.23 -0.91
C GLN A 283 23.39 28.16 -1.21
N PRO A 284 22.97 28.10 -2.49
CA PRO A 284 21.56 27.94 -2.83
C PRO A 284 20.97 26.64 -2.29
N ASN A 285 19.80 26.74 -1.65
CA ASN A 285 19.03 25.57 -1.19
C ASN A 285 17.52 25.66 -1.53
N CYS A 286 17.14 26.66 -2.32
CA CYS A 286 15.78 26.86 -2.82
C CYS A 286 15.82 27.59 -4.17
N ILE A 287 14.68 27.61 -4.88
CA ILE A 287 14.57 28.27 -6.20
C ILE A 287 14.93 29.77 -6.11
N MET A 288 14.46 30.45 -5.07
CA MET A 288 14.72 31.88 -4.89
C MET A 288 16.21 32.18 -4.74
N ASP A 289 16.93 31.40 -3.93
CA ASP A 289 18.39 31.51 -3.80
C ASP A 289 19.10 31.23 -5.12
N ALA A 290 18.72 30.14 -5.79
CA ALA A 290 19.34 29.74 -7.05
C ALA A 290 19.18 30.84 -8.11
N TRP A 291 18.00 31.46 -8.17
CA TRP A 291 17.74 32.52 -9.13
C TRP A 291 18.49 33.80 -8.80
N ILE A 292 18.52 34.20 -7.53
CA ILE A 292 19.30 35.37 -7.06
C ILE A 292 20.79 35.16 -7.30
N SER A 293 21.32 33.97 -7.02
CA SER A 293 22.71 33.62 -7.30
C SER A 293 23.03 33.72 -8.80
N GLN A 294 22.14 33.23 -9.68
CA GLN A 294 22.28 33.37 -11.14
C GLN A 294 22.23 34.83 -11.60
N MET A 295 21.37 35.67 -10.99
CA MET A 295 21.32 37.11 -11.28
C MET A 295 22.62 37.81 -10.85
N GLN A 296 23.12 37.56 -9.65
CA GLN A 296 24.39 38.12 -9.18
C GLN A 296 25.58 37.67 -10.03
N ALA A 297 25.61 36.40 -10.47
CA ALA A 297 26.63 35.92 -11.41
C ALA A 297 26.53 36.63 -12.78
N SER A 298 25.31 36.85 -13.27
CA SER A 298 25.05 37.60 -14.51
C SER A 298 25.47 39.07 -14.41
N ALA A 299 25.24 39.72 -13.25
CA ALA A 299 25.67 41.08 -12.99
C ALA A 299 27.21 41.19 -12.99
N ARG A 300 27.91 40.31 -12.26
CA ARG A 300 29.38 40.24 -12.25
C ARG A 300 29.95 40.02 -13.66
N TYR A 301 29.32 39.14 -14.44
CA TYR A 301 29.71 38.91 -15.83
C TYR A 301 29.54 40.18 -16.69
N ARG A 302 28.39 40.85 -16.60
CA ARG A 302 28.16 42.13 -17.31
C ARG A 302 29.19 43.20 -16.94
N GLU A 303 29.53 43.32 -15.66
CA GLU A 303 30.54 44.27 -15.18
C GLU A 303 31.92 43.97 -15.75
N ARG A 304 32.36 42.70 -15.74
CA ARG A 304 33.63 42.27 -16.36
C ARG A 304 33.69 42.63 -17.85
N ILE A 305 32.63 42.32 -18.59
CA ILE A 305 32.53 42.65 -20.03
C ILE A 305 32.55 44.17 -20.24
N ALA A 306 31.85 44.94 -19.41
CA ALA A 306 31.85 46.40 -19.51
C ALA A 306 33.22 47.04 -19.21
N ARG A 307 34.05 46.41 -18.37
CA ARG A 307 35.45 46.82 -18.12
C ARG A 307 36.43 46.42 -19.22
N GLY A 308 36.00 45.62 -20.20
CA GLY A 308 36.86 45.09 -21.26
C GLY A 308 37.71 43.89 -20.83
N ASP A 309 37.36 43.22 -19.72
CA ASP A 309 38.07 42.03 -19.26
C ASP A 309 37.91 40.90 -20.29
N LYS A 310 39.00 40.16 -20.60
CA LYS A 310 38.88 38.89 -21.32
C LYS A 310 38.29 37.86 -20.37
N VAL A 311 37.09 37.37 -20.68
CA VAL A 311 36.38 36.35 -19.89
C VAL A 311 36.40 35.06 -20.71
N ASP A 312 36.94 33.98 -20.15
CA ASP A 312 36.92 32.68 -20.79
C ASP A 312 35.48 32.17 -20.92
N GLU A 313 35.16 31.42 -21.98
CA GLU A 313 33.80 30.90 -22.17
C GLU A 313 33.31 30.00 -21.01
N ALA A 314 34.23 29.41 -20.23
CA ALA A 314 33.91 28.64 -19.03
C ALA A 314 33.39 29.52 -17.86
N ASP A 315 33.75 30.80 -17.82
CA ASP A 315 33.33 31.77 -16.78
C ASP A 315 31.99 32.43 -17.09
N LYS A 316 31.46 32.21 -18.30
CA LYS A 316 30.20 32.79 -18.76
C LYS A 316 29.02 32.07 -18.12
N PRO A 317 28.10 32.78 -17.43
CA PRO A 317 26.89 32.17 -16.92
C PRO A 317 26.09 31.50 -18.03
N ALA A 318 25.56 30.30 -17.76
CA ALA A 318 24.78 29.52 -18.73
C ALA A 318 23.59 30.30 -19.30
N GLN A 319 23.03 31.24 -18.53
CA GLN A 319 22.09 32.26 -18.99
C GLN A 319 22.51 33.60 -18.38
N VAL A 320 22.64 34.64 -19.20
CA VAL A 320 22.91 36.00 -18.73
C VAL A 320 21.58 36.67 -18.44
N LEU A 321 21.19 36.72 -17.17
CA LEU A 321 19.89 37.23 -16.70
C LEU A 321 19.97 38.71 -16.40
N ARG A 322 19.00 39.52 -16.85
CA ARG A 322 18.85 40.90 -16.33
C ARG A 322 18.58 40.91 -14.83
N ASP A 323 18.71 42.08 -14.22
CA ASP A 323 18.31 42.25 -12.83
C ASP A 323 16.78 42.30 -12.71
N PHE A 324 16.26 41.62 -11.70
CA PHE A 324 14.83 41.60 -11.36
C PHE A 324 14.64 42.18 -9.97
N SER A 325 13.63 43.03 -9.82
CA SER A 325 13.24 43.54 -8.51
C SER A 325 12.69 42.43 -7.61
N HIS A 326 12.73 42.63 -6.29
CA HIS A 326 12.11 41.69 -5.32
C HIS A 326 10.64 41.41 -5.65
N HIS A 327 9.91 42.42 -6.13
CA HIS A 327 8.52 42.27 -6.56
C HIS A 327 8.38 41.36 -7.79
N GLU A 328 9.23 41.51 -8.81
CA GLU A 328 9.24 40.61 -9.97
C GLU A 328 9.61 39.17 -9.60
N ILE A 329 10.54 39.01 -8.65
CA ILE A 329 10.91 37.70 -8.12
C ILE A 329 9.72 37.07 -7.42
N ALA A 330 9.09 37.81 -6.50
CA ALA A 330 7.92 37.36 -5.75
C ALA A 330 6.74 37.00 -6.66
N MET A 331 6.46 37.80 -7.70
CA MET A 331 5.43 37.48 -8.70
C MET A 331 5.72 36.17 -9.43
N THR A 332 6.98 35.94 -9.81
CA THR A 332 7.39 34.70 -10.50
C THR A 332 7.24 33.49 -9.58
N VAL A 333 7.68 33.60 -8.32
CA VAL A 333 7.58 32.50 -7.34
C VAL A 333 6.12 32.24 -6.95
N PHE A 334 5.30 33.29 -6.81
CA PHE A 334 3.86 33.14 -6.62
C PHE A 334 3.19 32.40 -7.77
N THR A 335 3.68 32.59 -8.99
CA THR A 335 3.21 31.85 -10.17
C THR A 335 3.59 30.38 -10.11
N PHE A 336 4.77 30.03 -9.60
CA PHE A 336 5.15 28.63 -9.39
C PHE A 336 4.24 27.97 -8.37
N LEU A 337 3.99 28.63 -7.22
CA LEU A 337 3.01 28.17 -6.24
C LEU A 337 1.63 28.01 -6.88
N PHE A 338 1.24 28.98 -7.71
CA PHE A 338 -0.04 28.94 -8.41
C PHE A 338 -0.20 27.69 -9.29
N ALA A 339 0.82 27.41 -10.09
CA ALA A 339 0.81 26.30 -11.05
C ALA A 339 0.97 24.93 -10.38
N SER A 340 1.74 24.82 -9.30
CA SER A 340 2.03 23.52 -8.67
C SER A 340 0.93 23.07 -7.70
N GLN A 341 0.37 24.00 -6.92
CA GLN A 341 -0.33 23.67 -5.68
C GLN A 341 -1.52 22.72 -5.87
N ASP A 342 -2.48 23.09 -6.72
CA ASP A 342 -3.69 22.27 -6.93
C ASP A 342 -3.39 20.99 -7.73
N ALA A 343 -2.38 21.02 -8.60
CA ALA A 343 -1.97 19.86 -9.40
C ALA A 343 -1.29 18.77 -8.56
N THR A 344 -0.31 19.13 -7.73
CA THR A 344 0.38 18.15 -6.87
C THR A 344 -0.53 17.69 -5.73
N SER A 345 -1.38 18.56 -5.17
CA SER A 345 -2.35 18.14 -4.14
C SER A 345 -3.35 17.10 -4.67
N SER A 346 -3.81 17.26 -5.91
CA SER A 346 -4.66 16.29 -6.60
C SER A 346 -3.94 14.96 -6.78
N ALA A 347 -2.74 15.00 -7.37
CA ALA A 347 -1.93 13.81 -7.59
C ALA A 347 -1.59 13.08 -6.28
N THR A 348 -1.22 13.79 -5.21
CA THR A 348 -0.97 13.22 -3.88
C THR A 348 -2.19 12.50 -3.33
N THR A 349 -3.37 13.12 -3.45
CA THR A 349 -4.62 12.55 -2.93
C THR A 349 -4.94 11.23 -3.64
N TRP A 350 -4.88 11.20 -4.97
CA TRP A 350 -5.06 9.98 -5.75
C TRP A 350 -3.97 8.94 -5.44
N LEU A 351 -2.72 9.37 -5.29
CA LEU A 351 -1.60 8.47 -5.07
C LEU A 351 -1.71 7.71 -3.74
N PHE A 352 -1.97 8.40 -2.63
CA PHE A 352 -2.15 7.75 -1.32
C PHE A 352 -3.30 6.74 -1.33
N GLN A 353 -4.40 7.11 -1.98
CA GLN A 353 -5.54 6.23 -2.12
C GLN A 353 -5.22 5.01 -2.97
N LEU A 354 -4.67 5.21 -4.18
CA LEU A 354 -4.36 4.11 -5.09
C LEU A 354 -3.39 3.11 -4.47
N MET A 355 -2.42 3.59 -3.66
CA MET A 355 -1.50 2.72 -2.92
C MET A 355 -2.18 1.98 -1.76
N ALA A 356 -3.17 2.57 -1.10
CA ALA A 356 -3.95 1.87 -0.07
C ALA A 356 -4.87 0.80 -0.67
N ASP A 357 -5.51 1.12 -1.80
CA ASP A 357 -6.44 0.23 -2.50
C ASP A 357 -5.73 -0.90 -3.28
N ARG A 358 -4.41 -0.79 -3.44
CA ARG A 358 -3.58 -1.72 -4.24
C ARG A 358 -2.29 -2.06 -3.51
N PRO A 359 -2.38 -2.88 -2.45
CA PRO A 359 -1.22 -3.26 -1.64
C PRO A 359 -0.12 -3.93 -2.48
N GLU A 360 -0.46 -4.61 -3.57
CA GLU A 360 0.53 -5.24 -4.46
C GLU A 360 1.49 -4.23 -5.11
N TRP A 361 1.03 -3.00 -5.38
CA TRP A 361 1.88 -1.93 -5.88
C TRP A 361 2.62 -1.21 -4.77
N LEU A 362 1.95 -1.00 -3.63
CA LEU A 362 2.59 -0.41 -2.46
C LEU A 362 3.76 -1.28 -1.95
N ASP A 363 3.61 -2.60 -1.96
CA ASP A 363 4.65 -3.53 -1.52
C ASP A 363 5.86 -3.52 -2.46
N LYS A 364 5.66 -3.42 -3.78
CA LYS A 364 6.76 -3.20 -4.74
C LYS A 364 7.46 -1.86 -4.51
N VAL A 365 6.72 -0.79 -4.23
CA VAL A 365 7.30 0.52 -3.86
C VAL A 365 8.10 0.40 -2.57
N ARG A 366 7.59 -0.32 -1.57
CA ARG A 366 8.26 -0.55 -0.28
C ARG A 366 9.56 -1.32 -0.46
N GLU A 367 9.51 -2.44 -1.18
CA GLU A 367 10.67 -3.28 -1.47
C GLU A 367 11.77 -2.46 -2.17
N GLU A 368 11.41 -1.73 -3.23
CA GLU A 368 12.35 -0.86 -3.95
C GLU A 368 12.97 0.20 -3.03
N ASN A 369 12.14 0.89 -2.25
CA ASN A 369 12.60 1.97 -1.37
C ASN A 369 13.50 1.47 -0.23
N LEU A 370 13.25 0.28 0.31
CA LEU A 370 14.09 -0.33 1.34
C LEU A 370 15.42 -0.83 0.75
N ARG A 371 15.37 -1.46 -0.43
CA ARG A 371 16.55 -1.94 -1.15
C ARG A 371 17.50 -0.81 -1.51
N LEU A 372 16.97 0.30 -2.05
CA LEU A 372 17.78 1.48 -2.41
C LEU A 372 18.35 2.20 -1.18
N ARG A 373 17.79 1.95 0.00
CA ARG A 373 18.33 2.42 1.27
C ARG A 373 19.24 1.41 1.99
N HIS A 374 19.51 0.26 1.38
CA HIS A 374 20.29 -0.83 1.97
C HIS A 374 19.76 -1.29 3.34
N GLY A 375 18.43 -1.35 3.48
CA GLY A 375 17.77 -1.78 4.72
C GLY A 375 17.50 -0.67 5.73
N ASP A 376 18.17 0.49 5.64
CA ASP A 376 17.93 1.61 6.56
C ASP A 376 16.71 2.44 6.14
N ARG A 377 15.56 2.22 6.79
CA ARG A 377 14.30 2.94 6.52
C ARG A 377 14.41 4.47 6.68
N ASN A 378 15.37 4.96 7.47
CA ASN A 378 15.53 6.38 7.78
C ASN A 378 16.60 7.08 6.92
N LYS A 379 17.25 6.34 6.00
CA LYS A 379 18.27 6.90 5.13
C LYS A 379 17.68 8.04 4.27
N PRO A 380 18.30 9.24 4.30
CA PRO A 380 17.86 10.39 3.51
C PRO A 380 17.84 10.13 2.00
N PHE A 381 17.03 10.90 1.29
CA PHE A 381 17.03 10.83 -0.17
C PHE A 381 18.30 11.43 -0.77
N THR A 382 18.77 10.81 -1.85
CA THR A 382 19.71 11.43 -2.79
C THR A 382 19.06 11.51 -4.17
N MET A 383 19.56 12.39 -5.03
CA MET A 383 19.05 12.46 -6.41
C MET A 383 19.27 11.14 -7.16
N ASP A 384 20.43 10.51 -6.97
CA ASP A 384 20.74 9.19 -7.54
C ASP A 384 19.74 8.11 -7.09
N MET A 385 19.34 8.15 -5.81
CA MET A 385 18.35 7.23 -5.27
C MET A 385 17.00 7.41 -5.96
N LEU A 386 16.50 8.66 -6.08
CA LEU A 386 15.23 8.96 -6.76
C LEU A 386 15.24 8.52 -8.23
N GLU A 387 16.33 8.77 -8.95
CA GLU A 387 16.48 8.38 -10.36
C GLU A 387 16.46 6.85 -10.54
N SER A 388 16.91 6.12 -9.50
CA SER A 388 16.93 4.66 -9.46
C SER A 388 15.60 4.02 -9.05
N MET A 389 14.57 4.80 -8.68
CA MET A 389 13.26 4.29 -8.28
C MET A 389 12.38 3.98 -9.50
N VAL A 390 12.54 2.79 -10.07
CA VAL A 390 11.82 2.30 -11.24
C VAL A 390 10.32 2.10 -10.94
N TYR A 391 9.98 1.35 -9.89
CA TYR A 391 8.59 1.05 -9.53
C TYR A 391 7.86 2.29 -9.00
N THR A 392 8.52 3.08 -8.14
CA THR A 392 7.94 4.32 -7.61
C THR A 392 7.66 5.31 -8.73
N ARG A 393 8.58 5.45 -9.70
CA ARG A 393 8.36 6.27 -10.90
C ARG A 393 7.20 5.75 -11.74
N ALA A 394 7.11 4.44 -11.97
CA ALA A 394 6.02 3.83 -12.73
C ALA A 394 4.65 4.08 -12.09
N VAL A 395 4.56 3.92 -10.76
CA VAL A 395 3.35 4.23 -9.96
C VAL A 395 2.97 5.71 -10.08
N VAL A 396 3.92 6.62 -9.95
CA VAL A 396 3.65 8.07 -10.09
C VAL A 396 3.17 8.41 -11.50
N LYS A 397 3.83 7.88 -12.53
CA LYS A 397 3.44 8.10 -13.93
C LYS A 397 2.06 7.50 -14.24
N GLU A 398 1.77 6.31 -13.73
CA GLU A 398 0.46 5.70 -13.93
C GLU A 398 -0.63 6.47 -13.20
N THR A 399 -0.38 6.97 -12.00
CA THR A 399 -1.32 7.86 -11.29
C THR A 399 -1.60 9.13 -12.10
N LEU A 400 -0.57 9.77 -12.64
CA LEU A 400 -0.71 10.95 -13.49
C LEU A 400 -1.40 10.67 -14.83
N ARG A 401 -1.28 9.46 -15.38
CA ARG A 401 -2.01 9.03 -16.59
C ARG A 401 -3.48 8.78 -16.30
N TYR A 402 -3.73 7.99 -15.25
CA TYR A 402 -5.03 7.44 -14.85
C TYR A 402 -5.94 8.50 -14.20
N ARG A 403 -5.34 9.45 -13.49
CA ARG A 403 -5.99 10.59 -12.85
C ARG A 403 -5.16 11.87 -13.11
N PRO A 404 -5.13 12.37 -14.36
CA PRO A 404 -4.37 13.56 -14.71
C PRO A 404 -4.97 14.79 -14.00
N PRO A 405 -4.22 15.52 -13.17
CA PRO A 405 -4.78 16.63 -12.39
C PRO A 405 -5.49 17.66 -13.25
N VAL A 406 -4.96 17.97 -14.44
CA VAL A 406 -5.55 18.90 -15.40
C VAL A 406 -6.09 18.14 -16.60
N ILE A 407 -7.39 18.25 -16.85
CA ILE A 407 -8.07 17.54 -17.95
C ILE A 407 -8.21 18.38 -19.23
N MET A 408 -7.95 19.69 -19.16
CA MET A 408 -7.97 20.61 -20.30
C MET A 408 -7.29 21.94 -19.96
N VAL A 409 -6.89 22.70 -20.99
CA VAL A 409 -6.31 24.05 -20.81
C VAL A 409 -7.00 25.02 -21.79
N PRO A 410 -7.69 26.08 -21.33
CA PRO A 410 -8.35 27.01 -22.23
C PRO A 410 -7.39 27.91 -23.02
N TYR A 411 -7.63 28.07 -24.31
CA TYR A 411 -6.93 29.00 -25.20
C TYR A 411 -7.91 29.98 -25.83
N VAL A 412 -7.47 31.21 -26.10
CA VAL A 412 -8.20 32.18 -26.92
C VAL A 412 -7.60 32.23 -28.33
N VAL A 413 -8.48 32.24 -29.33
CA VAL A 413 -8.11 32.36 -30.75
C VAL A 413 -7.78 33.82 -31.08
N LYS A 414 -6.52 34.09 -31.43
CA LYS A 414 -6.00 35.44 -31.75
C LYS A 414 -6.29 35.85 -33.19
N LYS A 415 -6.29 34.86 -34.08
CA LYS A 415 -6.60 34.97 -35.51
C LYS A 415 -7.29 33.68 -35.94
N ASP A 416 -8.13 33.76 -36.97
CA ASP A 416 -8.85 32.61 -37.52
C ASP A 416 -7.91 31.40 -37.67
N PHE A 417 -8.33 30.28 -37.10
CA PHE A 417 -7.50 29.09 -36.95
C PHE A 417 -8.20 27.88 -37.54
N ALA A 418 -7.66 27.36 -38.65
CA ALA A 418 -8.13 26.12 -39.26
C ALA A 418 -7.76 24.93 -38.35
N VAL A 419 -8.68 24.55 -37.47
CA VAL A 419 -8.48 23.44 -36.51
C VAL A 419 -8.48 22.11 -37.27
N THR A 420 -9.43 21.94 -38.18
CA THR A 420 -9.50 20.83 -39.15
C THR A 420 -9.59 21.40 -40.58
N PRO A 421 -9.48 20.57 -41.63
CA PRO A 421 -9.72 21.02 -43.00
C PRO A 421 -11.13 21.59 -43.22
N THR A 422 -12.10 21.19 -42.38
CA THR A 422 -13.53 21.54 -42.51
C THR A 422 -14.01 22.59 -41.50
N TYR A 423 -13.22 22.91 -40.47
CA TYR A 423 -13.61 23.84 -39.42
C TYR A 423 -12.54 24.86 -39.07
N THR A 424 -12.94 26.14 -39.08
CA THR A 424 -12.10 27.28 -38.68
C THR A 424 -12.67 27.95 -37.44
N ALA A 425 -11.93 27.89 -36.34
CA ALA A 425 -12.26 28.62 -35.12
C ALA A 425 -12.01 30.12 -35.36
N LYS A 426 -13.03 30.95 -35.12
CA LYS A 426 -12.97 32.39 -35.37
C LYS A 426 -12.23 33.13 -34.26
N LYS A 427 -11.53 34.21 -34.63
CA LYS A 427 -10.91 35.13 -33.67
C LYS A 427 -11.88 35.49 -32.53
N GLY A 428 -11.39 35.43 -31.29
CA GLY A 428 -12.17 35.68 -30.08
C GLY A 428 -12.89 34.46 -29.51
N SER A 429 -13.01 33.36 -30.28
CA SER A 429 -13.50 32.09 -29.74
C SER A 429 -12.51 31.51 -28.73
N MET A 430 -13.03 30.73 -27.78
CA MET A 430 -12.22 29.90 -26.89
C MET A 430 -12.05 28.52 -27.50
N LEU A 431 -10.85 27.97 -27.45
CA LEU A 431 -10.51 26.64 -27.92
C LEU A 431 -9.92 25.84 -26.76
N ILE A 432 -10.48 24.67 -26.48
CA ILE A 432 -10.15 23.81 -25.34
C ILE A 432 -9.51 22.52 -25.86
N PRO A 433 -8.17 22.42 -25.87
CA PRO A 433 -7.47 21.15 -26.02
C PRO A 433 -7.71 20.26 -24.79
N SER A 434 -8.22 19.05 -25.04
CA SER A 434 -8.52 18.06 -24.00
C SER A 434 -7.30 17.15 -23.75
N VAL A 435 -6.99 16.91 -22.48
CA VAL A 435 -5.87 16.06 -22.04
C VAL A 435 -6.34 14.64 -21.75
N TRP A 436 -7.49 14.48 -21.09
CA TRP A 436 -8.01 13.18 -20.66
C TRP A 436 -8.11 12.14 -21.80
N PRO A 437 -8.67 12.47 -22.99
CA PRO A 437 -8.74 11.49 -24.09
C PRO A 437 -7.37 11.01 -24.55
N ALA A 438 -6.33 11.85 -24.48
CA ALA A 438 -4.99 11.45 -24.88
C ALA A 438 -4.35 10.48 -23.87
N THR A 439 -4.63 10.63 -22.57
CA THR A 439 -4.11 9.74 -21.51
C THR A 439 -4.92 8.45 -21.34
N HIS A 440 -6.08 8.36 -21.99
CA HIS A 440 -6.98 7.20 -22.00
C HIS A 440 -7.21 6.67 -23.43
N ASP A 441 -6.29 6.95 -24.34
CA ASP A 441 -6.31 6.44 -25.70
C ASP A 441 -5.94 4.93 -25.68
N PRO A 442 -6.85 4.02 -26.05
CA PRO A 442 -6.59 2.58 -26.00
C PRO A 442 -5.51 2.12 -26.99
N GLU A 443 -5.20 2.91 -28.03
CA GLU A 443 -4.08 2.61 -28.94
C GLU A 443 -2.72 2.81 -28.26
N ALA A 444 -2.63 3.81 -27.37
CA ALA A 444 -1.41 4.12 -26.63
C ALA A 444 -1.34 3.40 -25.28
N TYR A 445 -2.48 3.19 -24.63
CA TYR A 445 -2.58 2.58 -23.31
C TYR A 445 -3.67 1.50 -23.33
N PRO A 446 -3.32 0.24 -23.65
CA PRO A 446 -4.25 -0.87 -23.57
C PRO A 446 -4.90 -0.95 -22.19
N ASP A 447 -6.20 -1.23 -22.18
CA ASP A 447 -7.08 -1.16 -20.99
C ASP A 447 -6.88 0.15 -20.21
N PRO A 448 -7.20 1.31 -20.81
CA PRO A 448 -6.83 2.62 -20.28
C PRO A 448 -7.50 2.94 -18.93
N ASP A 449 -8.66 2.32 -18.65
CA ASP A 449 -9.41 2.44 -17.40
C ASP A 449 -8.92 1.51 -16.27
N THR A 450 -7.93 0.65 -16.55
CA THR A 450 -7.23 -0.17 -15.55
C THR A 450 -5.94 0.51 -15.09
N TYR A 451 -5.77 0.62 -13.77
CA TYR A 451 -4.54 1.09 -13.18
C TYR A 451 -3.47 0.00 -13.23
N ASN A 452 -2.47 0.15 -14.10
CA ASN A 452 -1.40 -0.82 -14.27
C ASN A 452 -0.03 -0.13 -14.47
N PRO A 453 0.78 0.01 -13.40
CA PRO A 453 2.14 0.54 -13.49
C PRO A 453 3.10 -0.26 -14.38
N GLU A 454 2.88 -1.56 -14.65
CA GLU A 454 3.83 -2.35 -15.48
C GLU A 454 3.95 -1.83 -16.91
N ARG A 455 2.95 -1.10 -17.41
CA ARG A 455 3.02 -0.48 -18.75
C ARG A 455 4.21 0.47 -18.92
N TRP A 456 4.74 1.00 -17.81
CA TRP A 456 5.92 1.88 -17.77
C TRP A 456 7.24 1.13 -17.52
N ILE A 457 7.19 -0.18 -17.28
CA ILE A 457 8.35 -1.01 -16.93
C ILE A 457 8.60 -2.03 -18.03
N SER A 458 7.65 -2.92 -18.28
CA SER A 458 7.71 -3.97 -19.30
C SER A 458 6.99 -3.59 -20.59
N GLY A 459 6.08 -2.60 -20.53
CA GLY A 459 5.36 -2.07 -21.69
C GLY A 459 6.11 -0.99 -22.47
N ASP A 460 5.39 -0.31 -23.36
CA ASP A 460 5.93 0.73 -24.23
C ASP A 460 5.35 2.13 -23.95
N ALA A 461 4.72 2.35 -22.78
CA ALA A 461 4.07 3.62 -22.44
C ALA A 461 5.02 4.83 -22.52
N ASP A 462 6.31 4.64 -22.23
CA ASP A 462 7.34 5.67 -22.39
C ASP A 462 7.57 6.13 -23.85
N LYS A 463 7.27 5.27 -24.82
CA LYS A 463 7.35 5.59 -26.26
C LYS A 463 6.13 6.39 -26.72
N GLN A 464 5.04 6.39 -25.97
CA GLN A 464 3.78 7.08 -26.28
C GLN A 464 3.81 8.58 -25.96
N THR A 465 4.92 9.24 -26.31
CA THR A 465 5.19 10.67 -26.04
C THR A 465 4.15 11.61 -26.65
N LYS A 466 3.43 11.17 -27.69
CA LYS A 466 2.34 11.96 -28.28
C LYS A 466 1.12 12.07 -27.37
N ASN A 467 0.87 11.02 -26.60
CA ASN A 467 -0.28 10.84 -25.72
C ASN A 467 -0.01 11.34 -24.30
N TRP A 468 1.26 11.49 -23.91
CA TRP A 468 1.68 12.04 -22.62
C TRP A 468 1.48 13.58 -22.54
N LEU A 469 0.22 14.01 -22.49
CA LEU A 469 -0.16 15.43 -22.43
C LEU A 469 -0.42 15.94 -21.00
N VAL A 470 -0.11 15.15 -19.97
CA VAL A 470 -0.23 15.54 -18.55
C VAL A 470 0.46 16.87 -18.25
N PHE A 471 1.60 17.12 -18.91
CA PHE A 471 2.39 18.33 -18.77
C PHE A 471 2.25 19.30 -19.95
N GLY A 472 1.28 19.06 -20.84
CA GLY A 472 1.07 19.81 -22.08
C GLY A 472 2.14 19.53 -23.14
N THR A 473 2.30 20.44 -24.10
CA THR A 473 3.38 20.44 -25.11
C THR A 473 3.55 21.85 -25.69
N GLY A 474 4.53 22.06 -26.57
CA GLY A 474 4.77 23.34 -27.23
C GLY A 474 5.37 24.42 -26.30
N PRO A 475 5.23 25.72 -26.67
CA PRO A 475 5.88 26.83 -25.94
C PRO A 475 5.48 26.97 -24.47
N HIS A 476 4.30 26.45 -24.10
CA HIS A 476 3.75 26.49 -22.75
C HIS A 476 3.84 25.14 -22.02
N TYR A 477 4.73 24.25 -22.45
CA TYR A 477 5.01 22.98 -21.76
C TYR A 477 5.33 23.20 -20.27
N CYS A 478 4.96 22.29 -19.38
CA CYS A 478 5.20 22.49 -17.94
C CYS A 478 6.70 22.67 -17.63
N LEU A 479 7.06 23.75 -16.94
CA LEU A 479 8.45 24.01 -16.53
C LEU A 479 8.89 23.09 -15.38
N GLY A 480 7.98 22.82 -14.45
CA GLY A 480 8.24 22.04 -13.24
C GLY A 480 7.95 20.54 -13.36
N GLN A 481 7.90 19.95 -14.56
CA GLN A 481 7.47 18.56 -14.72
C GLN A 481 8.36 17.54 -13.98
N THR A 482 9.68 17.78 -13.96
CA THR A 482 10.64 16.92 -13.25
C THR A 482 10.51 17.10 -11.75
N TYR A 483 10.39 18.36 -11.29
CA TYR A 483 10.10 18.68 -9.89
C TYR A 483 8.83 17.99 -9.41
N ALA A 484 7.72 18.07 -10.16
CA ALA A 484 6.45 17.48 -9.77
C ALA A 484 6.54 15.95 -9.63
N GLN A 485 7.21 15.27 -10.58
CA GLN A 485 7.41 13.83 -10.52
C GLN A 485 8.33 13.43 -9.36
N HIS A 486 9.47 14.10 -9.18
CA HIS A 486 10.40 13.82 -8.08
C HIS A 486 9.77 14.07 -6.72
N ASN A 487 9.00 15.16 -6.56
CA ASN A 487 8.25 15.47 -5.34
C ASN A 487 7.26 14.34 -5.01
N LEU A 488 6.47 13.88 -5.97
CA LEU A 488 5.53 12.78 -5.76
C LEU A 488 6.24 11.45 -5.43
N MET A 489 7.37 11.17 -6.10
CA MET A 489 8.19 9.98 -5.85
C MET A 489 8.81 9.99 -4.45
N ALA A 490 9.44 11.11 -4.06
CA ALA A 490 10.04 11.28 -2.74
C ALA A 490 8.98 11.17 -1.64
N MET A 491 7.85 11.87 -1.80
CA MET A 491 6.74 11.82 -0.86
C MET A 491 6.22 10.39 -0.66
N ILE A 492 5.83 9.69 -1.72
CA ILE A 492 5.24 8.34 -1.56
C ILE A 492 6.28 7.29 -1.16
N GLY A 493 7.51 7.41 -1.66
CA GLY A 493 8.61 6.51 -1.31
C GLY A 493 8.94 6.58 0.18
N LYS A 494 9.01 7.79 0.77
CA LYS A 494 9.24 7.94 2.21
C LYS A 494 8.02 7.57 3.04
N ALA A 495 6.82 7.97 2.61
CA ALA A 495 5.59 7.54 3.27
C ALA A 495 5.53 6.01 3.37
N SER A 496 5.89 5.29 2.31
CA SER A 496 5.91 3.82 2.30
C SER A 496 6.87 3.20 3.34
N MET A 497 7.93 3.91 3.72
CA MET A 497 8.91 3.45 4.72
C MET A 497 8.48 3.74 6.16
N LEU A 498 7.75 4.84 6.38
CA LEU A 498 7.48 5.36 7.73
C LEU A 498 6.04 5.16 8.19
N LEU A 499 5.11 4.98 7.25
CA LEU A 499 3.68 4.95 7.51
C LEU A 499 3.07 3.64 6.99
N ASP A 500 2.11 3.15 7.75
CA ASP A 500 1.03 2.32 7.24
C ASP A 500 -0.23 3.18 7.16
N TRP A 501 -1.04 2.97 6.12
CA TRP A 501 -2.32 3.66 5.99
C TRP A 501 -3.37 2.79 5.31
N VAL A 502 -4.62 2.99 5.73
CA VAL A 502 -5.78 2.26 5.20
C VAL A 502 -6.74 3.22 4.57
N HIS A 503 -7.29 2.87 3.41
CA HIS A 503 -8.36 3.63 2.78
C HIS A 503 -9.73 3.00 3.09
N HIS A 504 -10.60 3.81 3.69
CA HIS A 504 -11.98 3.45 3.98
C HIS A 504 -12.87 4.01 2.86
N ALA A 505 -13.12 3.16 1.86
CA ALA A 505 -13.94 3.51 0.71
C ALA A 505 -15.38 3.85 1.11
N THR A 506 -15.91 4.88 0.45
CA THR A 506 -17.31 5.32 0.51
C THR A 506 -17.94 5.20 -0.88
N GLU A 507 -19.27 5.22 -0.96
CA GLU A 507 -20.02 5.11 -2.24
C GLU A 507 -19.55 6.11 -3.31
N LYS A 508 -19.06 7.27 -2.88
CA LYS A 508 -18.62 8.38 -3.75
C LYS A 508 -17.12 8.45 -3.94
N SER A 509 -16.36 7.52 -3.38
CA SER A 509 -14.91 7.57 -3.40
C SER A 509 -14.40 7.73 -4.83
N GLU A 510 -14.83 6.89 -5.76
CA GLU A 510 -14.39 6.92 -7.16
C GLU A 510 -15.03 8.03 -8.02
N GLU A 511 -15.94 8.84 -7.47
CA GLU A 511 -16.52 9.96 -8.20
C GLU A 511 -15.50 11.10 -8.35
N ILE A 512 -15.35 11.59 -9.58
CA ILE A 512 -14.44 12.69 -9.90
C ILE A 512 -15.17 14.02 -9.82
N GLU A 513 -14.72 14.88 -8.91
CA GLU A 513 -15.09 16.29 -8.84
C GLU A 513 -14.11 17.13 -9.64
N VAL A 514 -14.66 18.03 -10.46
CA VAL A 514 -13.87 18.95 -11.28
C VAL A 514 -13.88 20.31 -10.60
N PHE A 515 -12.72 20.74 -10.12
CA PHE A 515 -12.53 22.11 -9.63
C PHE A 515 -11.52 22.83 -10.54
N ALA A 516 -10.43 23.38 -10.00
CA ALA A 516 -9.26 23.78 -10.80
C ALA A 516 -8.51 22.58 -11.39
N THR A 517 -8.51 21.47 -10.65
CA THR A 517 -7.99 20.16 -11.04
C THR A 517 -9.02 19.09 -10.67
N ILE A 518 -8.80 17.84 -11.07
CA ILE A 518 -9.66 16.73 -10.66
C ILE A 518 -9.31 16.25 -9.26
N PHE A 519 -10.31 16.08 -8.42
CA PHE A 519 -10.18 15.46 -7.10
C PHE A 519 -11.24 14.37 -6.97
N PRO A 520 -11.06 13.40 -6.07
CA PRO A 520 -12.21 12.62 -5.62
C PRO A 520 -13.22 13.56 -4.93
N GLN A 521 -14.52 13.30 -5.11
CA GLN A 521 -15.59 14.19 -4.59
C GLN A 521 -15.41 14.45 -3.08
N ILE A 522 -15.34 15.74 -2.71
CA ILE A 522 -14.72 16.22 -1.47
C ILE A 522 -15.54 15.81 -0.22
N TYR A 523 -14.79 15.56 0.86
CA TYR A 523 -15.17 15.39 2.28
C TYR A 523 -15.19 13.99 2.90
N ARG A 524 -15.06 12.87 2.17
CA ARG A 524 -15.27 11.54 2.82
C ARG A 524 -14.40 10.39 2.32
N ARG A 525 -13.12 10.65 2.01
CA ARG A 525 -12.12 9.58 1.97
C ARG A 525 -11.39 9.56 3.27
N SER A 526 -11.66 8.52 4.03
CA SER A 526 -11.14 8.42 5.35
C SER A 526 -9.89 7.55 5.35
N LEU A 527 -8.76 8.11 5.76
CA LEU A 527 -7.56 7.33 6.04
C LEU A 527 -7.33 7.26 7.55
N SER A 528 -6.65 6.22 7.98
CA SER A 528 -5.93 6.19 9.25
C SER A 528 -4.48 5.91 8.93
N ALA A 529 -3.55 6.55 9.66
CA ALA A 529 -2.12 6.35 9.54
C ALA A 529 -1.56 5.83 10.86
N SER A 530 -0.67 4.84 10.80
CA SER A 530 0.05 4.29 11.96
C SER A 530 1.55 4.23 11.70
N ILE A 531 2.34 4.19 12.78
CA ILE A 531 3.78 4.02 12.68
C ILE A 531 4.03 2.64 12.08
N ARG A 532 4.88 2.58 11.05
CA ARG A 532 5.40 1.30 10.60
C ARG A 532 6.37 0.78 11.67
N SER A 533 6.07 -0.36 12.30
CA SER A 533 6.86 -0.85 13.45
C SER A 533 8.35 -0.99 13.07
N GLN A 534 9.23 -0.39 13.88
CA GLN A 534 10.69 -0.59 13.82
C GLN A 534 11.05 -1.71 14.79
N ALA A 535 10.72 -2.95 14.42
CA ALA A 535 11.18 -4.11 15.17
C ALA A 535 12.59 -4.51 14.71
N ASP A 536 13.41 -5.02 15.64
CA ASP A 536 14.74 -5.58 15.35
C ASP A 536 14.63 -6.76 14.37
N PHE A 537 13.57 -7.56 14.51
CA PHE A 537 13.28 -8.72 13.67
C PHE A 537 11.89 -8.64 13.04
N THR A 538 11.71 -9.14 11.81
CA THR A 538 10.37 -9.32 11.24
C THR A 538 9.66 -10.51 11.87
N HIS A 539 10.40 -11.60 12.12
CA HIS A 539 9.88 -12.81 12.76
C HIS A 539 10.82 -13.28 13.87
N THR A 540 10.23 -13.58 15.03
CA THR A 540 10.92 -14.34 16.09
C THR A 540 10.21 -15.67 16.29
N VAL A 541 10.94 -16.77 16.08
CA VAL A 541 10.47 -18.14 16.33
C VAL A 541 11.00 -18.58 17.69
N ILE A 542 10.09 -18.92 18.60
CA ILE A 542 10.47 -19.34 19.97
C ILE A 542 10.39 -20.86 20.03
N GLY A 543 11.52 -21.53 20.24
CA GLY A 543 11.67 -22.98 20.35
C GLY A 543 12.37 -23.61 19.14
N GLY A 544 13.54 -24.21 19.36
CA GLY A 544 14.39 -24.89 18.37
C GLY A 544 14.10 -26.38 18.23
N GLY A 545 12.85 -26.79 18.35
CA GLY A 545 12.40 -28.11 17.92
C GLY A 545 12.31 -28.22 16.39
N VAL A 546 12.07 -29.41 15.86
CA VAL A 546 11.98 -29.64 14.41
C VAL A 546 10.93 -28.76 13.71
N ILE A 547 9.83 -28.45 14.39
CA ILE A 547 8.78 -27.55 13.88
C ILE A 547 9.29 -26.11 13.84
N GLY A 548 9.90 -25.61 14.92
CA GLY A 548 10.44 -24.26 14.97
C GLY A 548 11.55 -24.04 13.95
N LEU A 549 12.45 -25.01 13.79
CA LEU A 549 13.47 -25.00 12.74
C LEU A 549 12.87 -25.00 11.34
N ALA A 550 11.84 -25.82 11.08
CA ALA A 550 11.16 -25.83 9.78
C ALA A 550 10.49 -24.49 9.48
N VAL A 551 9.86 -23.86 10.48
CA VAL A 551 9.26 -22.53 10.36
C VAL A 551 10.34 -21.47 10.09
N ALA A 552 11.43 -21.46 10.87
CA ALA A 552 12.51 -20.50 10.70
C ALA A 552 13.17 -20.63 9.32
N ALA A 553 13.44 -21.85 8.86
CA ALA A 553 13.97 -22.11 7.53
C ALA A 553 13.02 -21.63 6.41
N ARG A 554 11.71 -21.73 6.62
CA ARG A 554 10.70 -21.27 5.66
C ARG A 554 10.61 -19.75 5.64
N LEU A 555 10.50 -19.10 6.80
CA LEU A 555 10.37 -17.65 6.89
C LEU A 555 11.63 -16.94 6.40
N SER A 556 12.82 -17.42 6.78
CA SER A 556 14.11 -16.89 6.28
C SER A 556 14.27 -17.01 4.76
N SER A 557 13.55 -17.91 4.09
CA SER A 557 13.59 -18.01 2.62
C SER A 557 12.92 -16.85 1.89
N ARG A 558 12.17 -16.00 2.60
CA ARG A 558 11.52 -14.82 2.02
C ARG A 558 12.49 -13.67 1.94
N ALA A 559 12.45 -12.95 0.81
CA ALA A 559 13.25 -11.74 0.64
C ALA A 559 12.83 -10.67 1.65
N ASN A 560 13.80 -9.93 2.17
CA ASN A 560 13.61 -8.78 3.08
C ASN A 560 12.93 -9.11 4.42
N THR A 561 13.05 -10.35 4.90
CA THR A 561 12.69 -10.73 6.27
C THR A 561 13.95 -10.89 7.12
N THR A 562 13.87 -10.53 8.40
CA THR A 562 14.88 -10.85 9.41
C THR A 562 14.24 -11.86 10.38
N THR A 563 14.73 -13.09 10.35
CA THR A 563 14.19 -14.18 11.17
C THR A 563 15.17 -14.55 12.26
N LEU A 564 14.72 -14.52 13.51
CA LEU A 564 15.47 -14.99 14.67
C LEU A 564 14.79 -16.23 15.27
N LEU A 565 15.55 -17.31 15.46
CA LEU A 565 15.12 -18.45 16.26
C LEU A 565 15.80 -18.40 17.63
N LEU A 566 14.99 -18.49 18.68
CA LEU A 566 15.45 -18.53 20.07
C LEU A 566 15.28 -19.94 20.64
N GLU A 567 16.36 -20.53 21.13
CA GLU A 567 16.38 -21.83 21.80
C GLU A 567 17.05 -21.71 23.17
N ARG A 568 16.37 -22.23 24.21
CA ARG A 568 16.86 -22.17 25.58
C ARG A 568 17.98 -23.17 25.83
N HIS A 569 18.01 -24.29 25.11
CA HIS A 569 19.03 -25.32 25.29
C HIS A 569 20.31 -25.00 24.51
N PRO A 570 21.44 -25.69 24.80
CA PRO A 570 22.70 -25.51 24.07
C PRO A 570 22.68 -25.99 22.62
N SER A 571 21.66 -26.74 22.21
CA SER A 571 21.48 -27.19 20.82
C SER A 571 19.99 -27.43 20.54
N ALA A 572 19.65 -27.56 19.26
CA ALA A 572 18.28 -27.82 18.82
C ALA A 572 17.75 -29.19 19.30
N GLY A 573 16.44 -29.29 19.43
CA GLY A 573 15.72 -30.56 19.55
C GLY A 573 15.81 -31.29 20.89
N GLN A 574 16.36 -30.70 21.94
CA GLN A 574 16.69 -31.35 23.23
C GLN A 574 15.48 -31.85 24.06
N GLU A 575 14.25 -31.52 23.64
CA GLU A 575 13.00 -31.96 24.28
C GLU A 575 12.24 -33.00 23.42
N THR A 576 11.04 -32.69 22.94
CA THR A 576 10.16 -33.63 22.22
C THR A 576 10.76 -34.12 20.89
N SER A 577 11.61 -33.32 20.22
CA SER A 577 12.08 -33.62 18.86
C SER A 577 13.19 -34.67 18.77
N SER A 578 14.02 -34.84 19.81
CA SER A 578 15.03 -35.91 19.90
C SER A 578 14.54 -37.12 20.70
N ARG A 579 13.37 -37.02 21.35
CA ARG A 579 12.80 -38.04 22.25
C ARG A 579 11.48 -38.58 21.73
N ASN A 580 11.44 -38.96 20.46
CA ASN A 580 10.27 -39.54 19.80
C ASN A 580 10.62 -40.86 19.09
N SER A 581 9.67 -41.42 18.34
CA SER A 581 9.81 -42.70 17.65
C SER A 581 10.48 -42.62 16.28
N GLU A 582 10.75 -41.41 15.79
CA GLU A 582 11.34 -41.10 14.49
C GLU A 582 10.51 -41.57 13.27
N VAL A 583 9.23 -41.88 13.51
CA VAL A 583 8.33 -42.41 12.49
C VAL A 583 7.85 -41.29 11.56
N ILE A 584 7.94 -41.55 10.26
CA ILE A 584 7.23 -40.82 9.21
C ILE A 584 5.84 -41.44 9.07
N HIS A 585 4.83 -40.78 9.65
CA HIS A 585 3.46 -41.29 9.71
C HIS A 585 2.74 -41.20 8.35
N ALA A 586 1.98 -42.24 8.00
CA ALA A 586 1.16 -42.25 6.78
C ALA A 586 -0.15 -41.42 6.86
N GLY A 587 -0.59 -41.06 8.08
CA GLY A 587 -1.85 -40.33 8.31
C GLY A 587 -3.08 -41.22 8.56
N LEU A 588 -2.91 -42.35 9.26
CA LEU A 588 -3.96 -43.39 9.38
C LEU A 588 -5.01 -43.16 10.47
N TYR A 589 -4.68 -42.38 11.49
CA TYR A 589 -5.38 -42.45 12.78
C TYR A 589 -6.16 -41.18 13.14
N TYR A 590 -6.24 -40.18 12.27
CA TYR A 590 -6.75 -38.85 12.62
C TYR A 590 -8.05 -38.56 11.86
N GLY A 591 -8.93 -37.72 12.43
CA GLY A 591 -10.22 -37.41 11.82
C GLY A 591 -10.06 -36.76 10.43
N PRO A 592 -10.92 -37.04 9.45
CA PRO A 592 -10.68 -36.66 8.05
C PRO A 592 -10.58 -35.15 7.82
N SER A 593 -11.27 -34.35 8.63
CA SER A 593 -11.23 -32.87 8.59
C SER A 593 -10.18 -32.23 9.51
N SER A 594 -9.40 -33.03 10.24
CA SER A 594 -8.45 -32.52 11.24
C SER A 594 -7.19 -31.92 10.61
N LEU A 595 -6.61 -30.93 11.28
CA LEU A 595 -5.29 -30.39 10.97
C LEU A 595 -4.22 -31.47 11.06
N LYS A 596 -4.29 -32.37 12.05
CA LYS A 596 -3.40 -33.53 12.15
C LYS A 596 -3.40 -34.38 10.88
N THR A 597 -4.57 -34.73 10.32
CA THR A 597 -4.67 -35.47 9.04
C THR A 597 -4.00 -34.72 7.90
N ARG A 598 -4.48 -33.50 7.66
CA ARG A 598 -4.05 -32.69 6.50
C ARG A 598 -2.54 -32.43 6.52
N LEU A 599 -2.02 -31.97 7.67
CA LEU A 599 -0.62 -31.63 7.83
C LEU A 599 0.28 -32.87 7.86
N CYS A 600 -0.19 -34.01 8.39
CA CYS A 600 0.58 -35.25 8.38
C CYS A 600 0.76 -35.81 6.97
N ILE A 601 -0.32 -35.88 6.18
CA ILE A 601 -0.25 -36.38 4.80
C ILE A 601 0.63 -35.45 3.95
N ARG A 602 0.40 -34.13 4.00
CA ARG A 602 1.23 -33.14 3.29
C ARG A 602 2.69 -33.21 3.74
N GLY A 603 2.91 -33.25 5.05
CA GLY A 603 4.22 -33.28 5.68
C GLY A 603 5.01 -34.53 5.31
N LYS A 604 4.39 -35.71 5.27
CA LYS A 604 5.01 -36.96 4.78
C LYS A 604 5.59 -36.80 3.37
N HIS A 605 4.81 -36.22 2.45
CA HIS A 605 5.26 -36.03 1.07
C HIS A 605 6.42 -35.04 0.98
N LEU A 606 6.33 -33.91 1.69
CA LEU A 606 7.41 -32.92 1.77
C LEU A 606 8.68 -33.52 2.38
N LEU A 607 8.53 -34.30 3.46
CA LEU A 607 9.64 -34.87 4.19
C LEU A 607 10.37 -35.93 3.36
N TYR A 608 9.66 -36.84 2.70
CA TYR A 608 10.33 -37.80 1.79
C TYR A 608 11.05 -37.09 0.64
N ALA A 609 10.42 -36.10 0.02
CA ALA A 609 11.04 -35.34 -1.06
C ALA A 609 12.30 -34.60 -0.59
N LEU A 610 12.26 -34.02 0.63
CA LEU A 610 13.41 -33.36 1.22
C LEU A 610 14.54 -34.36 1.52
N CYS A 611 14.20 -35.50 2.12
CA CYS A 611 15.20 -36.51 2.48
C CYS A 611 15.91 -37.05 1.24
N GLU A 612 15.16 -37.30 0.16
CA GLU A 612 15.70 -37.72 -1.13
C GLU A 612 16.59 -36.63 -1.75
N ALA A 613 16.13 -35.38 -1.78
CA ALA A 613 16.85 -34.28 -2.40
C ALA A 613 18.13 -33.87 -1.65
N LYS A 614 18.20 -34.11 -0.34
CA LYS A 614 19.28 -33.64 0.55
C LYS A 614 20.07 -34.76 1.22
N ALA A 615 19.83 -35.99 0.81
CA ALA A 615 20.46 -37.19 1.36
C ALA A 615 20.33 -37.31 2.89
N ILE A 616 19.20 -36.85 3.46
CA ILE A 616 18.90 -37.06 4.88
C ILE A 616 18.51 -38.53 5.04
N PRO A 617 19.15 -39.31 5.94
CA PRO A 617 18.87 -40.73 6.07
C PRO A 617 17.41 -41.03 6.42
N TYR A 618 16.77 -41.92 5.66
CA TYR A 618 15.41 -42.39 5.91
C TYR A 618 15.23 -43.82 5.40
N ARG A 619 14.17 -44.51 5.88
CA ARG A 619 13.80 -45.84 5.39
C ARG A 619 12.28 -46.02 5.37
N ARG A 620 11.75 -46.53 4.25
CA ARG A 620 10.33 -46.94 4.14
C ARG A 620 10.14 -48.34 4.69
N THR A 621 10.09 -48.44 6.02
CA THR A 621 9.94 -49.72 6.75
C THR A 621 8.54 -50.32 6.65
N ARG A 622 7.55 -49.56 6.19
CA ARG A 622 6.12 -49.88 6.32
C ARG A 622 5.71 -49.96 7.79
N LYS A 623 4.42 -50.16 8.03
CA LYS A 623 3.85 -50.39 9.35
C LYS A 623 2.76 -51.44 9.29
N TRP A 624 2.79 -52.40 10.19
CA TRP A 624 1.78 -53.44 10.34
C TRP A 624 0.94 -53.15 11.58
N ILE A 625 -0.38 -53.13 11.40
CA ILE A 625 -1.35 -53.07 12.48
C ILE A 625 -1.87 -54.49 12.67
N LEU A 626 -1.62 -55.05 13.85
CA LEU A 626 -1.76 -56.46 14.15
C LEU A 626 -3.08 -56.72 14.89
N ALA A 627 -3.95 -57.56 14.31
CA ALA A 627 -5.18 -58.01 14.92
C ALA A 627 -5.07 -59.47 15.38
N GLN A 628 -5.37 -59.71 16.65
CA GLN A 628 -5.35 -61.02 17.30
C GLN A 628 -6.75 -61.65 17.38
N ASP A 629 -7.80 -60.84 17.29
CA ASP A 629 -9.18 -61.29 17.34
C ASP A 629 -10.05 -60.52 16.32
N GLU A 630 -11.29 -60.98 16.14
CA GLU A 630 -12.24 -60.38 15.19
C GLU A 630 -12.61 -58.93 15.54
N ALA A 631 -12.60 -58.55 16.82
CA ALA A 631 -12.89 -57.17 17.22
C ALA A 631 -11.75 -56.24 16.81
N GLN A 632 -10.50 -56.65 17.02
CA GLN A 632 -9.31 -55.94 16.56
C GLN A 632 -9.23 -55.88 15.03
N LEU A 633 -9.67 -56.93 14.34
CA LEU A 633 -9.74 -56.95 12.87
C LEU A 633 -10.78 -55.94 12.37
N ALA A 634 -11.92 -55.83 13.03
CA ALA A 634 -12.93 -54.80 12.73
C ALA A 634 -12.39 -53.38 12.93
N GLU A 635 -11.56 -53.13 13.96
CA GLU A 635 -10.88 -51.83 14.12
C GLU A 635 -9.86 -51.58 13.00
N CYS A 636 -9.12 -52.61 12.57
CA CYS A 636 -8.24 -52.50 11.40
C CYS A 636 -9.04 -52.15 10.15
N GLN A 637 -10.22 -52.74 9.94
CA GLN A 637 -11.09 -52.42 8.82
C GLN A 637 -11.52 -50.94 8.82
N LYS A 638 -11.87 -50.38 10.00
CA LYS A 638 -12.17 -48.95 10.13
C LYS A 638 -10.98 -48.06 9.75
N VAL A 639 -9.77 -48.43 10.18
CA VAL A 639 -8.54 -47.72 9.80
C VAL A 639 -8.30 -47.80 8.28
N HIS A 640 -8.54 -48.97 7.68
CA HIS A 640 -8.40 -49.17 6.24
C HIS A 640 -9.39 -48.30 5.43
N ASP A 641 -10.65 -48.25 5.85
CA ASP A 641 -11.69 -47.45 5.17
C ASP A 641 -11.42 -45.95 5.31
N LEU A 642 -11.00 -45.49 6.48
CA LEU A 642 -10.55 -44.10 6.69
C LEU A 642 -9.36 -43.76 5.81
N ALA A 643 -8.31 -44.60 5.80
CA ALA A 643 -7.13 -44.40 4.97
C ALA A 643 -7.51 -44.33 3.48
N ARG A 644 -8.41 -45.21 3.01
CA ARG A 644 -8.92 -45.19 1.64
C ARG A 644 -9.63 -43.87 1.30
N SER A 645 -10.48 -43.37 2.20
CA SER A 645 -11.16 -42.08 2.01
C SER A 645 -10.19 -40.88 1.91
N LEU A 646 -9.01 -41.00 2.52
CA LEU A 646 -7.97 -39.97 2.55
C LEU A 646 -6.92 -40.15 1.44
N GLY A 647 -7.07 -41.16 0.57
CA GLY A 647 -6.09 -41.49 -0.46
C GLY A 647 -4.77 -42.02 0.08
N VAL A 648 -4.76 -42.58 1.30
CA VAL A 648 -3.58 -43.18 1.93
C VAL A 648 -3.55 -44.69 1.64
N PRO A 649 -2.52 -45.21 0.95
CA PRO A 649 -2.47 -46.61 0.56
C PRO A 649 -2.26 -47.51 1.78
N THR A 650 -3.15 -48.49 1.89
CA THR A 650 -3.14 -49.55 2.91
C THR A 650 -3.70 -50.83 2.29
N ARG A 651 -3.29 -52.00 2.79
CA ARG A 651 -3.79 -53.30 2.32
C ARG A 651 -3.74 -54.35 3.42
N PHE A 652 -4.68 -55.30 3.39
CA PHE A 652 -4.59 -56.48 4.24
C PHE A 652 -3.61 -57.51 3.66
N LEU A 653 -2.84 -58.16 4.54
CA LEU A 653 -1.87 -59.18 4.14
C LEU A 653 -2.46 -60.59 4.24
N SER A 654 -2.04 -61.46 3.33
CA SER A 654 -2.32 -62.90 3.43
C SER A 654 -1.46 -63.57 4.50
N ARG A 655 -1.91 -64.73 5.02
CA ARG A 655 -1.13 -65.52 6.00
C ARG A 655 0.25 -65.94 5.45
N SER A 656 0.37 -66.23 4.16
CA SER A 656 1.66 -66.57 3.52
C SER A 656 2.62 -65.38 3.59
N GLU A 657 2.16 -64.19 3.20
CA GLU A 657 3.00 -62.97 3.23
C GLU A 657 3.46 -62.62 4.65
N ILE A 658 2.61 -62.83 5.66
CA ILE A 658 2.94 -62.59 7.07
C ILE A 658 4.08 -63.51 7.49
N GLY A 659 3.93 -64.83 7.28
CA GLY A 659 4.92 -65.83 7.68
C GLY A 659 6.24 -65.75 6.91
N GLU A 660 6.21 -65.34 5.64
CA GLU A 660 7.42 -65.15 4.82
C GLU A 660 8.22 -63.92 5.23
N ARG A 661 7.54 -62.81 5.59
CA ARG A 661 8.20 -61.52 5.82
C ARG A 661 8.61 -61.30 7.26
N GLU A 662 7.79 -61.71 8.22
CA GLU A 662 8.03 -61.48 9.65
C GLU A 662 7.61 -62.73 10.45
N PRO A 663 8.37 -63.84 10.38
CA PRO A 663 7.97 -65.16 10.90
C PRO A 663 7.76 -65.21 12.42
N ASP A 664 8.39 -64.29 13.16
CA ASP A 664 8.26 -64.16 14.61
C ASP A 664 6.97 -63.44 15.04
N VAL A 665 6.26 -62.79 14.11
CA VAL A 665 5.11 -61.95 14.42
C VAL A 665 3.84 -62.80 14.50
N ARG A 666 3.13 -62.67 15.62
CA ARG A 666 1.80 -63.25 15.81
C ARG A 666 0.72 -62.22 15.49
N ALA A 667 -0.23 -62.58 14.64
CA ALA A 667 -1.44 -61.80 14.33
C ALA A 667 -2.56 -62.76 13.88
N GLU A 668 -3.28 -63.33 14.85
CA GLU A 668 -4.18 -64.47 14.60
C GLU A 668 -5.37 -64.15 13.67
N ALA A 669 -5.90 -62.93 13.72
CA ALA A 669 -7.05 -62.51 12.93
C ALA A 669 -6.65 -61.84 11.61
N GLY A 670 -5.58 -61.04 11.60
CA GLY A 670 -5.07 -60.44 10.37
C GLY A 670 -4.10 -59.28 10.58
N VAL A 671 -3.56 -58.79 9.47
CA VAL A 671 -2.61 -57.67 9.46
C VAL A 671 -3.03 -56.63 8.41
N LEU A 672 -3.16 -55.38 8.85
CA LEU A 672 -3.29 -54.23 7.95
C LEU A 672 -1.92 -53.55 7.77
N GLU A 673 -1.43 -53.53 6.54
CA GLU A 673 -0.17 -52.89 6.17
C GLU A 673 -0.41 -51.44 5.71
N SER A 674 0.39 -50.52 6.24
CA SER A 674 0.58 -49.16 5.75
C SER A 674 1.88 -49.05 4.98
N GLU A 675 1.74 -48.91 3.66
CA GLU A 675 2.85 -49.04 2.71
C GLU A 675 3.78 -47.81 2.70
N THR A 676 3.26 -46.64 3.06
CA THR A 676 4.01 -45.37 2.99
C THR A 676 4.57 -44.90 4.33
N THR A 677 4.37 -45.67 5.40
CA THR A 677 4.99 -45.38 6.70
C THR A 677 6.49 -45.70 6.65
N GLY A 678 7.31 -44.88 7.31
CA GLY A 678 8.76 -45.09 7.39
C GLY A 678 9.37 -44.49 8.66
N ILE A 679 10.68 -44.35 8.65
CA ILE A 679 11.49 -43.73 9.70
C ILE A 679 12.51 -42.76 9.09
N VAL A 680 12.92 -41.75 9.85
CA VAL A 680 13.90 -40.71 9.44
C VAL A 680 14.93 -40.48 10.54
N ASP A 681 16.16 -40.13 10.19
CA ASP A 681 17.11 -39.61 11.18
C ASP A 681 16.70 -38.19 11.59
N SER A 682 16.08 -38.05 12.76
CA SER A 682 15.54 -36.76 13.22
C SER A 682 16.65 -35.73 13.48
N HIS A 683 17.83 -36.18 13.89
CA HIS A 683 19.00 -35.34 14.14
C HIS A 683 19.53 -34.71 12.84
N SER A 684 19.79 -35.51 11.80
CA SER A 684 20.22 -34.98 10.49
C SER A 684 19.18 -34.04 9.88
N LEU A 685 17.88 -34.31 10.06
CA LEU A 685 16.83 -33.40 9.62
C LEU A 685 16.91 -32.04 10.32
N MET A 686 17.07 -32.02 11.65
CA MET A 686 17.18 -30.77 12.41
C MET A 686 18.46 -30.00 12.05
N ILE A 687 19.61 -30.67 11.92
CA ILE A 687 20.87 -30.06 11.47
C ILE A 687 20.70 -29.41 10.10
N TYR A 688 20.05 -30.10 9.16
CA TYR A 688 19.77 -29.55 7.84
C TYR A 688 18.88 -28.30 7.90
N LEU A 689 17.82 -28.32 8.70
CA LEU A 689 16.89 -27.18 8.81
C LEU A 689 17.55 -25.97 9.50
N GLU A 690 18.41 -26.21 10.49
CA GLU A 690 19.24 -25.18 11.12
C GLU A 690 20.18 -24.53 10.09
N GLY A 691 20.96 -25.33 9.37
CA GLY A 691 21.83 -24.84 8.30
C GLY A 691 21.06 -24.09 7.22
N ALA A 692 19.89 -24.60 6.81
CA ALA A 692 19.03 -23.94 5.83
C ALA A 692 18.48 -22.60 6.33
N THR A 693 18.29 -22.42 7.64
CA THR A 693 17.89 -21.13 8.23
C THR A 693 19.05 -20.13 8.14
N GLN A 694 20.25 -20.55 8.54
CA GLN A 694 21.45 -19.71 8.55
C GLN A 694 21.92 -19.31 7.13
N GLU A 695 21.93 -20.26 6.19
CA GLU A 695 22.27 -19.99 4.78
C GLU A 695 21.35 -18.95 4.13
N ARG A 696 20.12 -18.80 4.65
CA ARG A 696 19.12 -17.85 4.16
C ARG A 696 19.11 -16.54 4.96
N GLY A 697 20.10 -16.32 5.82
CA GLY A 697 20.25 -15.09 6.60
C GLY A 697 19.37 -15.01 7.85
N GLY A 698 18.81 -16.12 8.31
CA GLY A 698 18.17 -16.21 9.62
C GLY A 698 19.18 -16.53 10.72
N ASP A 699 19.00 -15.96 11.91
CA ASP A 699 19.86 -16.20 13.06
C ASP A 699 19.25 -17.28 13.97
N VAL A 700 20.10 -18.15 14.52
CA VAL A 700 19.73 -19.15 15.54
C VAL A 700 20.55 -18.89 16.78
N VAL A 701 19.88 -18.61 17.90
CA VAL A 701 20.52 -18.25 19.16
C VAL A 701 20.16 -19.27 20.23
N TYR A 702 21.18 -19.97 20.73
CA TYR A 702 21.09 -20.97 21.78
C TYR A 702 21.25 -20.38 23.19
N ASN A 703 21.05 -21.21 24.21
CA ASN A 703 21.20 -20.86 25.62
C ASN A 703 20.43 -19.58 26.01
N THR A 704 19.30 -19.32 25.35
CA THR A 704 18.54 -18.08 25.52
C THR A 704 17.09 -18.40 25.88
N GLU A 705 16.70 -18.08 27.11
CA GLU A 705 15.34 -18.26 27.60
C GLU A 705 14.51 -17.00 27.37
N VAL A 706 13.34 -17.17 26.74
CA VAL A 706 12.30 -16.13 26.69
C VAL A 706 11.55 -16.13 28.02
N ARG A 707 11.74 -15.10 28.84
CA ARG A 707 11.06 -14.98 30.14
C ARG A 707 9.68 -14.40 30.01
N ARG A 708 9.55 -13.39 29.16
CA ARG A 708 8.36 -12.58 29.05
C ARG A 708 8.25 -11.99 27.65
N VAL A 709 7.02 -11.89 27.18
CA VAL A 709 6.70 -11.22 25.92
C VAL A 709 5.60 -10.21 26.20
N GLU A 710 5.77 -8.99 25.71
CA GLU A 710 4.73 -7.96 25.73
C GLU A 710 4.25 -7.69 24.30
N ALA A 711 2.94 -7.79 24.09
CA ALA A 711 2.33 -7.31 22.85
C ALA A 711 2.18 -5.78 22.91
N VAL A 712 2.79 -5.05 21.98
CA VAL A 712 2.70 -3.59 21.90
C VAL A 712 1.43 -3.23 21.12
N ASP A 713 0.50 -2.49 21.74
CA ASP A 713 -0.81 -2.13 21.15
C ASP A 713 -1.59 -3.35 20.62
N GLY A 714 -1.71 -4.41 21.44
CA GLY A 714 -2.37 -5.65 21.03
C GLY A 714 -1.68 -6.35 19.86
N GLY A 715 -0.36 -6.17 19.72
CA GLY A 715 0.47 -6.76 18.66
C GLY A 715 0.60 -5.90 17.40
N LYS A 716 -0.20 -4.84 17.24
CA LYS A 716 -0.11 -3.94 16.08
C LYS A 716 1.21 -3.17 16.02
N GLY A 717 1.79 -2.88 17.17
CA GLY A 717 3.12 -2.27 17.29
C GLY A 717 4.26 -3.29 17.30
N GLY A 718 3.97 -4.58 17.07
CA GLY A 718 4.91 -5.69 17.27
C GLY A 718 4.97 -6.15 18.73
N PHE A 719 6.08 -6.79 19.07
CA PHE A 719 6.30 -7.43 20.37
C PHE A 719 7.63 -7.02 20.98
N ARG A 720 7.68 -6.85 22.30
CA ARG A 720 8.93 -6.81 23.07
C ARG A 720 9.18 -8.18 23.71
N ILE A 721 10.37 -8.72 23.51
CA ILE A 721 10.75 -10.05 23.96
C ILE A 721 11.92 -9.90 24.94
N TYR A 722 11.70 -10.35 26.17
CA TYR A 722 12.66 -10.27 27.27
C TYR A 722 13.42 -11.59 27.35
N LEU A 723 14.73 -11.49 27.14
CA LEU A 723 15.66 -12.59 26.99
C LEU A 723 16.63 -12.64 28.18
N ARG A 724 17.01 -13.87 28.55
CA ARG A 724 18.13 -14.11 29.48
C ARG A 724 18.95 -15.33 29.07
N PRO A 725 20.23 -15.40 29.48
CA PRO A 725 21.00 -16.64 29.41
C PRO A 725 20.31 -17.78 30.20
N TYR A 726 20.28 -18.98 29.64
CA TYR A 726 19.71 -20.16 30.27
C TYR A 726 20.70 -20.79 31.28
N ARG A 727 20.27 -20.96 32.54
CA ARG A 727 21.02 -21.58 33.67
C ARG A 727 22.16 -20.77 34.31
N GLU A 728 22.25 -19.46 34.11
CA GLU A 728 23.11 -18.59 34.93
C GLU A 728 22.33 -17.97 36.11
N ASP A 729 23.03 -17.67 37.22
CA ASP A 729 22.47 -17.10 38.47
C ASP A 729 21.66 -15.81 38.22
N GLU A 730 20.70 -15.55 39.13
CA GLU A 730 19.60 -14.56 39.01
C GLU A 730 20.00 -13.07 38.83
N ASP A 731 21.30 -12.73 38.69
CA ASP A 731 21.84 -11.36 38.79
C ASP A 731 22.32 -10.72 37.46
N LYS A 732 21.94 -11.24 36.28
CA LYS A 732 22.26 -10.59 34.98
C LYS A 732 21.10 -9.78 34.41
N ASP A 733 21.46 -8.64 33.80
CA ASP A 733 20.54 -7.74 33.11
C ASP A 733 19.74 -8.45 31.99
N GLU A 734 18.42 -8.29 31.99
CA GLU A 734 17.55 -8.77 30.92
C GLU A 734 17.86 -8.04 29.61
N THR A 735 18.02 -8.77 28.52
CA THR A 735 18.14 -8.18 27.18
C THR A 735 16.78 -8.11 26.53
N VAL A 736 16.43 -6.97 25.93
CA VAL A 736 15.15 -6.78 25.24
C VAL A 736 15.40 -6.64 23.75
N ILE A 737 14.65 -7.42 22.97
CA ILE A 737 14.57 -7.27 21.51
C ILE A 737 13.12 -7.01 21.10
N THR A 738 12.93 -6.54 19.88
CA THR A 738 11.62 -6.29 19.28
C THR A 738 11.39 -7.13 18.04
N SER A 739 10.15 -7.59 17.83
CA SER A 739 9.77 -8.39 16.67
C SER A 739 8.43 -7.94 16.08
N GLU A 740 8.28 -7.87 14.76
CA GLU A 740 6.98 -7.54 14.13
C GLU A 740 5.97 -8.67 14.40
N THR A 741 6.42 -9.92 14.36
CA THR A 741 5.59 -11.13 14.61
C THR A 741 6.33 -12.14 15.48
N ILE A 742 5.57 -12.99 16.18
CA ILE A 742 6.10 -14.09 16.99
C ILE A 742 5.45 -15.40 16.59
N ILE A 743 6.26 -16.42 16.38
CA ILE A 743 5.81 -17.80 16.21
C ILE A 743 6.14 -18.55 17.50
N ASN A 744 5.09 -18.87 18.26
CA ASN A 744 5.20 -19.66 19.47
C ASN A 744 5.26 -21.15 19.11
N SER A 745 6.50 -21.68 19.03
CA SER A 745 6.83 -23.09 18.82
C SER A 745 7.54 -23.71 20.03
N ALA A 746 7.29 -23.19 21.24
CA ALA A 746 8.06 -23.48 22.45
C ALA A 746 7.81 -24.89 23.04
N GLY A 747 7.24 -25.81 22.25
CA GLY A 747 7.03 -27.21 22.62
C GLY A 747 6.21 -27.35 23.90
N LEU A 748 6.82 -27.92 24.94
CA LEU A 748 6.20 -28.15 26.24
C LEU A 748 5.77 -26.86 26.94
N HIS A 749 6.39 -25.72 26.59
CA HIS A 749 6.13 -24.42 27.21
C HIS A 749 5.23 -23.51 26.36
N ALA A 750 4.78 -23.96 25.18
CA ALA A 750 4.02 -23.13 24.26
C ALA A 750 2.69 -22.62 24.85
N ILE A 751 1.99 -23.45 25.63
CA ILE A 751 0.72 -23.06 26.27
C ILE A 751 0.94 -21.98 27.33
N ALA A 752 2.01 -22.10 28.14
CA ALA A 752 2.33 -21.09 29.14
C ALA A 752 2.63 -19.72 28.49
N LEU A 753 3.40 -19.71 27.40
CA LEU A 753 3.68 -18.50 26.63
C LEU A 753 2.40 -17.91 26.00
N SER A 754 1.56 -18.75 25.39
CA SER A 754 0.28 -18.32 24.82
C SER A 754 -0.63 -17.67 25.87
N ASN A 755 -0.78 -18.31 27.03
CA ASN A 755 -1.60 -17.79 28.12
C ASN A 755 -1.05 -16.45 28.67
N SER A 756 0.27 -16.23 28.63
CA SER A 756 0.84 -14.94 29.06
C SER A 756 0.46 -13.76 28.15
N LEU A 757 0.12 -14.02 26.89
CA LEU A 757 -0.19 -13.01 25.87
C LEU A 757 -1.69 -12.83 25.63
N LEU A 758 -2.51 -13.83 25.95
CA LEU A 758 -3.95 -13.83 25.69
C LEU A 758 -4.76 -13.53 26.96
N PRO A 759 -5.94 -12.89 26.84
CA PRO A 759 -6.83 -12.62 27.97
C PRO A 759 -7.19 -13.86 28.79
N SER A 760 -7.01 -13.78 30.11
CA SER A 760 -7.21 -14.90 31.05
C SER A 760 -8.65 -15.36 31.21
N THR A 761 -9.61 -14.49 30.92
CA THR A 761 -11.03 -14.77 31.16
C THR A 761 -11.71 -15.58 30.06
N THR A 762 -11.11 -15.69 28.87
CA THR A 762 -11.79 -16.29 27.69
C THR A 762 -10.94 -17.25 26.86
N HIS A 763 -9.60 -17.22 26.96
CA HIS A 763 -8.75 -17.88 25.95
C HIS A 763 -7.61 -18.73 26.52
N HIS A 764 -7.48 -18.87 27.84
CA HIS A 764 -6.44 -19.69 28.46
C HIS A 764 -6.70 -21.18 28.28
N ILE A 765 -5.63 -21.94 28.02
CA ILE A 765 -5.65 -23.40 27.87
C ILE A 765 -4.84 -24.03 29.00
N THR A 766 -5.34 -25.12 29.58
CA THR A 766 -4.60 -25.90 30.58
C THR A 766 -3.62 -26.85 29.89
N PRO A 767 -2.32 -26.81 30.22
CA PRO A 767 -1.35 -27.75 29.66
C PRO A 767 -1.48 -29.13 30.30
N TYR A 768 -1.27 -30.17 29.49
CA TYR A 768 -1.17 -31.55 29.97
C TYR A 768 0.08 -32.22 29.39
N TYR A 769 0.72 -33.08 30.17
CA TYR A 769 1.98 -33.72 29.78
C TYR A 769 1.85 -35.25 29.85
N ALA A 770 2.14 -35.90 28.72
CA ALA A 770 2.14 -37.35 28.62
C ALA A 770 3.57 -37.85 28.38
N LYS A 771 4.17 -38.38 29.45
CA LYS A 771 5.45 -39.07 29.43
C LYS A 771 5.32 -40.44 28.77
N GLY A 772 6.32 -40.78 27.97
CA GLY A 772 6.43 -42.05 27.28
C GLY A 772 7.83 -42.62 27.42
N THR A 773 7.93 -43.80 28.03
CA THR A 773 9.18 -44.54 28.23
C THR A 773 9.37 -45.56 27.12
N TYR A 774 10.59 -45.62 26.57
CA TYR A 774 11.00 -46.61 25.59
C TYR A 774 11.94 -47.65 26.21
N PHE A 775 11.85 -48.86 25.69
CA PHE A 775 12.68 -50.01 26.07
C PHE A 775 13.47 -50.47 24.85
N ALA A 776 14.78 -50.61 24.98
CA ALA A 776 15.63 -51.14 23.92
C ALA A 776 15.70 -52.67 24.01
N TYR A 777 15.79 -53.33 22.85
CA TYR A 777 16.02 -54.76 22.76
C TYR A 777 17.41 -55.05 22.21
N SER A 778 18.19 -55.86 22.94
CA SER A 778 19.62 -56.07 22.68
C SER A 778 19.96 -57.42 22.03
N ALA A 779 19.03 -58.37 22.02
CA ALA A 779 19.28 -59.68 21.41
C ALA A 779 19.22 -59.61 19.87
N SER A 780 19.85 -60.60 19.23
CA SER A 780 19.94 -60.69 17.76
C SER A 780 18.69 -61.22 17.07
N SER A 781 17.74 -61.80 17.84
CA SER A 781 16.46 -62.34 17.37
C SER A 781 15.40 -62.17 18.46
N PRO A 782 14.11 -61.95 18.13
CA PRO A 782 13.56 -61.69 16.80
C PRO A 782 14.05 -60.36 16.22
N LYS A 783 14.16 -60.25 14.89
CA LYS A 783 14.71 -59.06 14.20
C LYS A 783 13.79 -58.55 13.08
N PRO A 784 12.59 -58.07 13.41
CA PRO A 784 11.66 -57.57 12.41
C PRO A 784 12.19 -56.39 11.63
N SER A 785 11.77 -56.30 10.36
CA SER A 785 12.15 -55.22 9.44
C SER A 785 11.06 -54.16 9.25
N THR A 786 9.86 -54.47 9.74
CA THR A 786 8.65 -53.65 9.66
C THR A 786 8.26 -53.11 11.03
N LEU A 787 7.65 -51.92 11.09
CA LEU A 787 7.11 -51.39 12.35
C LEU A 787 5.87 -52.18 12.78
N LEU A 788 5.81 -52.65 14.03
CA LEU A 788 4.72 -53.49 14.53
C LEU A 788 3.88 -52.76 15.56
N TYR A 789 2.60 -52.59 15.27
CA TYR A 789 1.66 -51.83 16.09
C TYR A 789 0.46 -52.72 16.43
N PRO A 790 -0.02 -52.75 17.68
CA PRO A 790 -1.27 -53.43 17.98
C PRO A 790 -2.46 -52.67 17.36
N ALA A 791 -3.56 -53.39 17.14
CA ALA A 791 -4.82 -52.75 16.74
C ALA A 791 -5.25 -51.69 17.77
N PRO A 792 -5.83 -50.55 17.32
CA PRO A 792 -6.34 -49.53 18.23
C PRO A 792 -7.34 -50.10 19.23
N GLN A 793 -7.23 -49.69 20.49
CA GLN A 793 -8.16 -50.08 21.56
C GLN A 793 -8.81 -48.83 22.18
N PRO A 794 -10.14 -48.81 22.39
CA PRO A 794 -10.83 -47.68 23.00
C PRO A 794 -10.30 -47.35 24.41
N GLY A 795 -10.07 -46.07 24.71
CA GLY A 795 -9.70 -45.58 26.06
C GLY A 795 -8.19 -45.50 26.36
N LEU A 796 -7.32 -46.01 25.47
CA LEU A 796 -5.87 -45.79 25.57
C LEU A 796 -5.51 -44.40 25.02
N GLY A 797 -4.77 -43.61 25.81
CA GLY A 797 -4.25 -42.28 25.40
C GLY A 797 -3.18 -42.31 24.29
N GLY A 798 -2.98 -43.46 23.64
CA GLY A 798 -2.03 -43.74 22.56
C GLY A 798 -2.28 -45.12 21.93
N LEU A 799 -1.41 -45.54 21.01
CA LEU A 799 -1.55 -46.81 20.25
C LEU A 799 -1.01 -48.04 20.99
N GLY A 800 -0.80 -47.97 22.31
CA GLY A 800 -0.16 -49.04 23.09
C GLY A 800 1.35 -49.19 22.85
N THR A 801 1.97 -50.14 23.56
CA THR A 801 3.40 -50.47 23.44
C THR A 801 3.67 -51.14 22.10
N HIS A 802 4.30 -50.40 21.19
CA HIS A 802 4.57 -50.83 19.81
C HIS A 802 6.07 -50.88 19.52
N LEU A 803 6.43 -51.56 18.43
CA LEU A 803 7.80 -51.67 17.95
C LEU A 803 8.12 -50.52 17.00
N THR A 804 9.19 -49.79 17.29
CA THR A 804 9.85 -48.90 16.36
C THR A 804 11.29 -49.35 16.09
N LEU A 805 11.84 -48.89 14.97
CA LEU A 805 13.18 -49.23 14.50
C LEU A 805 13.99 -47.95 14.35
N ASP A 806 15.26 -47.97 14.73
CA ASP A 806 16.21 -46.97 14.25
C ASP A 806 16.75 -47.35 12.85
N LEU A 807 17.54 -46.46 12.25
CA LEU A 807 18.13 -46.72 10.93
C LEU A 807 19.19 -47.83 10.94
N ALA A 808 19.80 -48.15 12.09
CA ALA A 808 20.69 -49.30 12.25
C ALA A 808 19.91 -50.63 12.41
N GLY A 809 18.58 -50.57 12.54
CA GLY A 809 17.72 -51.73 12.78
C GLY A 809 17.66 -52.17 14.23
N ARG A 810 18.09 -51.33 15.18
CA ARG A 810 17.88 -51.57 16.62
C ARG A 810 16.40 -51.42 16.93
N ILE A 811 15.90 -52.36 17.73
CA ILE A 811 14.50 -52.42 18.12
C ILE A 811 14.29 -51.61 19.40
N ARG A 812 13.25 -50.79 19.39
CA ARG A 812 12.75 -50.05 20.54
C ARG A 812 11.26 -50.32 20.70
N PHE A 813 10.82 -50.55 21.93
CA PHE A 813 9.43 -50.75 22.29
C PHE A 813 8.92 -49.56 23.09
N GLY A 814 7.72 -49.09 22.77
CA GLY A 814 7.10 -47.96 23.46
C GLY A 814 6.52 -46.94 22.47
N PRO A 815 6.11 -45.76 22.97
CA PRO A 815 6.09 -45.41 24.38
C PRO A 815 4.84 -45.95 25.07
N ASP A 816 4.96 -46.19 26.38
CA ASP A 816 3.79 -46.21 27.26
C ASP A 816 3.18 -44.79 27.39
N VAL A 817 2.06 -44.67 28.12
CA VAL A 817 1.45 -43.37 28.44
C VAL A 817 1.39 -43.26 29.96
N GLN A 818 2.15 -42.30 30.50
CA GLN A 818 2.10 -41.88 31.89
C GLN A 818 1.83 -40.38 31.94
N TRP A 819 0.77 -39.96 32.61
CA TRP A 819 0.50 -38.54 32.83
C TRP A 819 1.40 -38.00 33.95
N VAL A 820 1.99 -36.83 33.73
CA VAL A 820 2.88 -36.17 34.68
C VAL A 820 2.52 -34.68 34.78
N ASP A 821 2.78 -34.08 35.94
CA ASP A 821 2.52 -32.65 36.17
C ASP A 821 3.73 -31.78 35.79
N ASP A 822 4.94 -32.36 35.79
CA ASP A 822 6.20 -31.68 35.51
C ASP A 822 6.71 -31.99 34.08
N PRO A 823 6.78 -31.01 33.16
CA PRO A 823 7.30 -31.19 31.81
C PRO A 823 8.81 -31.45 31.76
N THR A 824 9.53 -31.37 32.88
CA THR A 824 10.97 -31.59 32.96
C THR A 824 11.36 -32.99 33.45
N ASP A 825 10.40 -33.85 33.83
CA ASP A 825 10.67 -35.20 34.33
C ASP A 825 11.06 -36.19 33.22
N LEU A 826 12.28 -36.03 32.68
CA LEU A 826 12.86 -36.86 31.60
C LEU A 826 13.64 -38.08 32.12
N ARG A 827 13.35 -38.57 33.32
CA ARG A 827 13.96 -39.79 33.87
C ARG A 827 13.18 -41.05 33.44
N PRO A 828 13.77 -42.02 32.72
CA PRO A 828 13.08 -43.27 32.39
C PRO A 828 12.66 -44.05 33.65
N SER A 829 11.53 -44.76 33.59
CA SER A 829 11.00 -45.54 34.72
C SER A 829 10.76 -47.00 34.34
N SER A 830 11.23 -47.92 35.18
CA SER A 830 10.99 -49.36 35.02
C SER A 830 9.61 -49.81 35.51
N ALA A 831 8.81 -48.92 36.10
CA ALA A 831 7.56 -49.27 36.77
C ALA A 831 6.55 -50.02 35.87
N ARG A 832 6.60 -49.79 34.55
CA ARG A 832 5.70 -50.41 33.56
C ARG A 832 6.37 -51.47 32.69
N LEU A 833 7.60 -51.88 33.01
CA LEU A 833 8.33 -52.88 32.22
C LEU A 833 7.58 -54.22 32.14
N ALA A 834 6.98 -54.68 33.24
CA ALA A 834 6.21 -55.92 33.26
C ALA A 834 4.98 -55.86 32.34
N ASP A 835 4.21 -54.75 32.39
CA ASP A 835 3.08 -54.52 31.48
C ASP A 835 3.53 -54.47 30.02
N ALA A 836 4.66 -53.81 29.76
CA ALA A 836 5.22 -53.68 28.42
C ALA A 836 5.64 -55.05 27.87
N ILE A 837 6.32 -55.89 28.66
CA ILE A 837 6.69 -57.25 28.29
C ILE A 837 5.44 -58.06 27.91
N ALA A 838 4.40 -58.03 28.75
CA ALA A 838 3.15 -58.75 28.49
C ALA A 838 2.48 -58.28 27.17
N ALA A 839 2.46 -56.97 26.92
CA ALA A 839 1.92 -56.41 25.69
C ALA A 839 2.75 -56.79 24.45
N ILE A 840 4.09 -56.80 24.55
CA ILE A 840 4.99 -57.16 23.45
C ILE A 840 4.87 -58.64 23.11
N GLN A 841 4.89 -59.52 24.11
CA GLN A 841 4.74 -60.98 23.94
C GLN A 841 3.39 -61.35 23.29
N HIS A 842 2.40 -60.45 23.34
CA HIS A 842 1.13 -60.67 22.67
C HIS A 842 1.28 -60.74 21.14
N TYR A 843 2.14 -59.92 20.54
CA TYR A 843 2.37 -59.88 19.09
C TYR A 843 3.75 -60.37 18.65
N LEU A 844 4.69 -60.56 19.58
CA LEU A 844 6.04 -61.04 19.32
C LEU A 844 6.44 -62.08 20.39
N PRO A 845 5.87 -63.30 20.36
CA PRO A 845 5.99 -64.28 21.44
C PRO A 845 7.41 -64.86 21.62
N SER A 846 8.27 -64.78 20.60
CA SER A 846 9.66 -65.28 20.64
C SER A 846 10.65 -64.32 21.30
N ILE A 847 10.19 -63.16 21.82
CA ILE A 847 11.06 -62.18 22.46
C ILE A 847 11.65 -62.69 23.79
N ASP A 848 12.93 -62.40 24.05
CA ASP A 848 13.58 -62.62 25.34
C ASP A 848 13.35 -61.43 26.29
N PRO A 849 12.56 -61.57 27.37
CA PRO A 849 12.33 -60.47 28.31
C PRO A 849 13.59 -59.97 29.01
N HIS A 850 14.63 -60.79 29.14
CA HIS A 850 15.89 -60.40 29.79
C HIS A 850 16.77 -59.52 28.92
N ALA A 851 16.53 -59.50 27.60
CA ALA A 851 17.25 -58.65 26.66
C ALA A 851 16.64 -57.24 26.51
N LEU A 852 15.55 -56.94 27.23
CA LEU A 852 14.92 -55.63 27.31
C LEU A 852 15.54 -54.76 28.41
N SER A 853 15.96 -53.56 28.06
CA SER A 853 16.48 -52.57 29.00
C SER A 853 15.80 -51.21 28.81
N LEU A 854 15.82 -50.38 29.86
CA LEU A 854 15.38 -48.99 29.77
C LEU A 854 16.27 -48.24 28.77
N ASP A 855 15.64 -47.48 27.87
CA ASP A 855 16.32 -46.61 26.92
C ASP A 855 16.13 -45.14 27.34
N TYR A 856 15.32 -44.38 26.61
CA TYR A 856 14.98 -42.99 26.95
C TYR A 856 13.49 -42.83 27.21
N CYS A 857 13.12 -41.66 27.74
CA CYS A 857 11.73 -41.21 27.74
C CYS A 857 11.62 -39.83 27.11
N GLY A 858 10.42 -39.51 26.65
CA GLY A 858 10.05 -38.21 26.11
C GLY A 858 8.70 -37.76 26.64
N ILE A 859 8.46 -36.45 26.63
CA ILE A 859 7.20 -35.84 27.06
C ILE A 859 6.50 -35.24 25.86
N ARG A 860 5.19 -35.49 25.75
CA ARG A 860 4.31 -34.97 24.71
C ARG A 860 3.42 -33.86 25.27
N PRO A 861 3.32 -32.70 24.60
CA PRO A 861 2.35 -31.67 24.97
C PRO A 861 0.94 -32.09 24.52
N LYS A 862 -0.02 -32.10 25.45
CA LYS A 862 -1.41 -32.50 25.23
C LYS A 862 -2.36 -31.34 25.55
N LEU A 863 -3.45 -31.23 24.80
CA LEU A 863 -4.48 -30.17 24.98
C LEU A 863 -5.66 -30.60 25.87
N GLY A 864 -5.67 -31.83 26.39
CA GLY A 864 -6.75 -32.30 27.26
C GLY A 864 -6.37 -33.56 28.06
N PRO A 865 -7.02 -33.78 29.21
CA PRO A 865 -6.79 -34.95 30.04
C PRO A 865 -7.39 -36.19 29.38
N GLY A 866 -6.59 -37.25 29.24
CA GLY A 866 -7.04 -38.46 28.52
C GLY A 866 -7.19 -38.26 27.02
N ALA A 867 -6.80 -37.09 26.47
CA ALA A 867 -6.96 -36.81 25.06
C ALA A 867 -6.05 -37.71 24.22
N SER A 868 -6.68 -38.62 23.46
CA SER A 868 -5.97 -39.44 22.50
C SER A 868 -5.58 -38.57 21.30
N GLY A 869 -4.32 -38.70 20.88
CA GLY A 869 -3.86 -38.07 19.65
C GLY A 869 -4.48 -38.71 18.39
N THR A 870 -5.22 -39.81 18.55
CA THR A 870 -5.82 -40.62 17.48
C THR A 870 -7.34 -40.66 17.60
N ALA A 871 -8.02 -40.46 16.48
CA ALA A 871 -9.47 -40.62 16.32
C ALA A 871 -9.92 -42.09 16.22
N ALA A 872 -8.98 -43.05 16.21
CA ALA A 872 -9.27 -44.48 16.33
C ALA A 872 -9.71 -44.90 17.75
N GLY A 873 -9.76 -43.96 18.71
CA GLY A 873 -10.49 -44.10 19.98
C GLY A 873 -11.88 -43.47 19.92
N SER A 874 -12.52 -43.17 21.07
CA SER A 874 -13.81 -42.48 21.06
C SER A 874 -13.64 -41.01 20.61
N ALA A 875 -14.55 -40.52 19.76
CA ALA A 875 -14.55 -39.14 19.27
C ALA A 875 -14.59 -38.09 20.40
N ALA A 876 -15.08 -38.47 21.59
CA ALA A 876 -15.14 -37.63 22.78
C ALA A 876 -13.76 -37.26 23.38
N THR A 877 -12.67 -37.91 22.95
CA THR A 877 -11.32 -37.73 23.53
C THR A 877 -10.27 -37.26 22.51
N PHE A 878 -10.64 -36.92 21.28
CA PHE A 878 -9.69 -36.45 20.26
C PHE A 878 -9.34 -34.96 20.44
N ALA A 879 -8.04 -34.64 20.45
CA ALA A 879 -7.54 -33.27 20.39
C ALA A 879 -6.68 -33.05 19.15
N ASP A 880 -7.05 -32.05 18.34
CA ASP A 880 -6.34 -31.67 17.13
C ASP A 880 -5.14 -30.74 17.42
N PHE A 881 -4.29 -30.48 16.43
CA PHE A 881 -3.30 -29.41 16.53
C PHE A 881 -3.98 -28.05 16.61
N TYR A 882 -3.37 -27.14 17.37
CA TYR A 882 -3.76 -25.74 17.38
C TYR A 882 -2.71 -24.94 16.60
N VAL A 883 -3.04 -24.54 15.37
CA VAL A 883 -2.19 -23.71 14.50
C VAL A 883 -3.02 -22.50 14.09
N ARG A 884 -2.75 -21.34 14.70
CA ARG A 884 -3.62 -20.16 14.57
C ARG A 884 -2.85 -18.85 14.72
N GLU A 885 -3.25 -17.85 13.95
CA GLU A 885 -2.88 -16.45 14.16
C GLU A 885 -3.96 -15.74 14.99
N GLU A 886 -3.57 -15.01 16.03
CA GLU A 886 -4.45 -14.57 17.12
C GLU A 886 -4.97 -13.12 16.98
N SER A 887 -4.96 -12.53 15.78
CA SER A 887 -5.46 -11.17 15.54
C SER A 887 -6.91 -10.98 16.01
N ASP A 888 -7.78 -11.96 15.79
CA ASP A 888 -9.18 -11.89 16.18
C ASP A 888 -9.42 -12.05 17.69
N ARG A 889 -8.36 -12.38 18.44
CA ARG A 889 -8.34 -12.45 19.91
C ARG A 889 -7.55 -11.32 20.56
N GLY A 890 -7.24 -10.28 19.78
CA GLY A 890 -6.59 -9.06 20.27
C GLY A 890 -5.06 -9.13 20.35
N CYS A 891 -4.43 -10.09 19.68
CA CYS A 891 -2.97 -10.21 19.64
C CYS A 891 -2.48 -10.44 18.19
N VAL A 892 -2.38 -9.34 17.44
CA VAL A 892 -1.99 -9.34 16.02
C VAL A 892 -0.53 -9.77 15.86
N GLY A 893 -0.25 -10.66 14.92
CA GLY A 893 1.10 -11.12 14.62
C GLY A 893 1.62 -12.23 15.53
N LEU A 894 0.81 -12.73 16.46
CA LEU A 894 1.10 -13.93 17.26
C LEU A 894 0.56 -15.17 16.54
N VAL A 895 1.44 -16.10 16.20
CA VAL A 895 1.08 -17.42 15.68
C VAL A 895 1.38 -18.49 16.72
N ASN A 896 0.33 -19.17 17.19
CA ASN A 896 0.42 -20.22 18.20
C ASN A 896 0.45 -21.61 17.58
N LEU A 897 1.44 -22.43 17.98
CA LEU A 897 1.56 -23.85 17.65
C LEU A 897 1.44 -24.68 18.94
N LEU A 898 0.23 -25.05 19.33
CA LEU A 898 -0.05 -25.73 20.61
C LEU A 898 -0.46 -27.20 20.38
N GLY A 899 -0.09 -28.05 21.36
CA GLY A 899 -0.43 -29.47 21.30
C GLY A 899 0.30 -30.23 20.18
N MET A 900 1.47 -29.76 19.77
CA MET A 900 2.28 -30.33 18.69
C MET A 900 2.98 -31.64 19.10
N GLU A 901 2.18 -32.64 19.46
CA GLU A 901 2.62 -34.02 19.67
C GLU A 901 2.71 -34.79 18.34
N SER A 902 2.87 -36.12 18.38
CA SER A 902 2.78 -36.97 17.18
C SER A 902 1.47 -36.70 16.41
N PRO A 903 1.52 -36.39 15.10
CA PRO A 903 2.61 -36.60 14.13
C PRO A 903 3.52 -35.37 13.86
N GLY A 904 3.83 -34.55 14.86
CA GLY A 904 4.53 -33.25 14.71
C GLY A 904 5.84 -33.28 13.93
N LEU A 905 6.66 -34.34 14.10
CA LEU A 905 7.87 -34.56 13.30
C LEU A 905 7.55 -34.66 11.80
N THR A 906 6.61 -35.54 11.45
CA THR A 906 6.15 -35.74 10.07
C THR A 906 5.52 -34.47 9.49
N SER A 907 4.77 -33.73 10.30
CA SER A 907 4.04 -32.53 9.87
C SER A 907 4.87 -31.25 9.84
N SER A 908 6.13 -31.27 10.32
CA SER A 908 6.95 -30.06 10.53
C SER A 908 7.03 -29.11 9.34
N LEU A 909 7.35 -29.63 8.14
CA LEU A 909 7.43 -28.83 6.92
C LEU A 909 6.07 -28.27 6.47
N ALA A 910 4.98 -29.05 6.65
CA ALA A 910 3.64 -28.61 6.31
C ALA A 910 3.10 -27.55 7.29
N VAL A 911 3.49 -27.65 8.56
CA VAL A 911 3.21 -26.61 9.56
C VAL A 911 3.92 -25.31 9.17
N ALA A 912 5.16 -25.38 8.69
CA ALA A 912 5.87 -24.21 8.20
C ALA A 912 5.19 -23.54 6.99
N GLU A 913 4.67 -24.32 6.02
CA GLU A 913 3.82 -23.79 4.93
C GLU A 913 2.56 -23.10 5.48
N GLU A 914 1.90 -23.69 6.48
CA GLU A 914 0.70 -23.12 7.09
C GLU A 914 0.99 -21.81 7.83
N VAL A 915 2.10 -21.73 8.57
CA VAL A 915 2.52 -20.51 9.29
C VAL A 915 2.79 -19.38 8.30
N GLU A 916 3.53 -19.63 7.23
CA GLU A 916 3.76 -18.63 6.18
C GLU A 916 2.44 -18.14 5.57
N ARG A 917 1.51 -19.07 5.27
CA ARG A 917 0.18 -18.74 4.75
C ARG A 917 -0.66 -17.91 5.73
N LEU A 918 -0.44 -18.04 7.04
CA LEU A 918 -1.14 -17.23 8.03
C LEU A 918 -0.61 -15.79 8.05
N LEU A 919 0.69 -15.59 7.84
CA LEU A 919 1.34 -14.27 7.93
C LEU A 919 1.26 -13.44 6.65
N TYR A 920 1.19 -14.07 5.46
CA TYR A 920 1.29 -13.38 4.16
C TYR A 920 0.09 -13.61 3.24
N ARG A 921 -1.12 -13.46 3.77
CA ARG A 921 -2.35 -13.67 3.00
C ARG A 921 -2.61 -12.62 1.92
#